data_AF-B0WPM6-F1
#
_entry.id   AF-B0WPM6-F1
#
_cell.length_a   1.000
_cell.length_b   1.000
_cell.length_c   1.000
_cell.angle_alpha   90.00
_cell.angle_beta   90.00
_cell.angle_gamma   90.00
#
_symmetry.space_group_name_H-M   'P 1'
#
loop_
_entity.id
_entity.type
_entity.pdbx_description
1 polymer ?
#
loop_
_entity_poly.entity_id
_entity_poly.type
_entity_poly.pdbx_seq_one_letter_code
_entity_poly.pdbx_strand_id
1 'polypeptide(L)'
;MAVKQHVTELGHSQPKYDIESMSKMIELIAMLQANPDSIPSNATSLKAICEEIVLHLTHTPASREVQEIKLMKSEIGKICQFFRDLEHRTPEHYGDIVSTCLKKLYKHIITEDEVSNYGSAILVLIDKARIKPGVQWILQEAENSNAIKKIFKTLAGWLETIDYAPDLTTWVVEILNGLREECLQQYPRSDNFRQALDVPQYKQYSFQNIAVVPTNAKVGLVNLGNTCYMNSVLQALVMTKQFSREILLSRIDEPLFYQIQKLLALLLHSDRPELTPRALLVAARPPDFVPGYQQDSSEFLGYLLEKLHEQERKMYIDKKPWNTHEGAQKLMVGKASGTTNSSSGEESNCYPPSPPPTAIPQASETTFPPTLIQKTFDGKLFVTYQCGVCGSKSTNLDAFRSFELSFPEPTNMSNYTVQKLLDFYCSSEKLIGDNQYYCDNCKQLCDGERSIRIIKSPKNLILTLKHFQYDQQRHTRAKLMNKVLHDEIISLRVVPELEPASIVRYSLYAAVVHAGTSMDSGHYYTYAQDKPDCWYKFNDNFVTKVSVDELHTLASPNTPYILFYQLIPTAGGGINSNSLDLDDDMEPSVSLGTAGTDCQLPELEDLPLHLREIVHGDNQSYNEEIRSESRKKIQQRALGINKFVLPRNHDSDKDDPPPSSCGGSSVDYSNRFIY
;
A
#
# COMPACT_ATOMS: atom_id res chain seq x y z
N MET A 1 -62.38 -19.47 -13.25
CA MET A 1 -62.93 -19.99 -11.97
C MET A 1 -62.19 -21.23 -11.47
N ALA A 2 -61.92 -22.26 -12.30
CA ALA A 2 -61.24 -23.50 -11.88
C ALA A 2 -59.98 -23.31 -10.98
N VAL A 3 -59.10 -22.34 -11.31
CA VAL A 3 -57.90 -22.03 -10.50
C VAL A 3 -58.24 -21.63 -9.05
N LYS A 4 -59.45 -21.09 -8.79
CA LYS A 4 -59.92 -20.69 -7.47
C LYS A 4 -60.53 -21.82 -6.63
N GLN A 5 -60.58 -23.05 -7.17
CA GLN A 5 -61.08 -24.24 -6.47
C GLN A 5 -59.94 -25.17 -6.05
N HIS A 6 -58.87 -25.27 -6.86
CA HIS A 6 -57.69 -26.08 -6.51
C HIS A 6 -56.85 -25.49 -5.36
N VAL A 7 -57.06 -24.21 -5.03
CA VAL A 7 -56.42 -23.52 -3.88
C VAL A 7 -57.10 -23.86 -2.54
N THR A 8 -58.28 -24.50 -2.56
CA THR A 8 -59.13 -24.66 -1.38
C THR A 8 -59.02 -26.04 -0.70
N GLU A 9 -58.45 -27.05 -1.37
CA GLU A 9 -58.62 -28.48 -0.99
C GLU A 9 -57.32 -29.20 -0.58
N LEU A 10 -56.19 -28.49 -0.45
CA LEU A 10 -54.96 -29.01 0.20
C LEU A 10 -54.50 -28.17 1.42
N GLY A 11 -55.26 -27.14 1.78
CA GLY A 11 -54.88 -26.21 2.85
C GLY A 11 -55.39 -26.61 4.23
N HIS A 12 -54.90 -27.71 4.84
CA HIS A 12 -55.01 -27.95 6.31
C HIS A 12 -53.98 -28.97 6.84
N SER A 13 -52.69 -28.56 6.94
CA SER A 13 -51.78 -28.92 8.06
C SER A 13 -50.32 -28.40 7.88
N GLN A 14 -50.14 -27.22 7.28
CA GLN A 14 -48.88 -26.47 7.50
C GLN A 14 -48.92 -25.81 8.88
N PRO A 15 -47.91 -26.03 9.75
CA PRO A 15 -47.58 -25.04 10.77
C PRO A 15 -46.98 -23.83 10.07
N LYS A 16 -47.64 -22.67 10.17
CA LYS A 16 -46.95 -21.40 9.96
C LYS A 16 -45.92 -21.24 11.08
N TYR A 17 -44.65 -21.11 10.74
CA TYR A 17 -43.67 -20.55 11.66
C TYR A 17 -43.61 -19.04 11.43
N ASP A 18 -44.44 -18.35 12.22
CA ASP A 18 -44.59 -16.89 12.21
C ASP A 18 -43.51 -16.22 13.09
N ILE A 19 -43.25 -14.93 12.91
CA ILE A 19 -42.14 -14.21 13.58
C ILE A 19 -42.31 -14.21 15.12
N GLU A 20 -43.54 -14.35 15.62
CA GLU A 20 -43.82 -14.61 17.04
C GLU A 20 -43.06 -15.80 17.64
N SER A 21 -42.69 -16.80 16.84
CA SER A 21 -42.05 -18.02 17.34
C SER A 21 -40.65 -17.76 17.91
N MET A 22 -39.88 -16.84 17.30
CA MET A 22 -38.57 -16.47 17.84
C MET A 22 -38.71 -15.62 19.11
N SER A 23 -39.64 -14.66 19.16
CA SER A 23 -39.91 -13.88 20.39
C SER A 23 -40.28 -14.80 21.57
N LYS A 24 -41.16 -15.78 21.34
CA LYS A 24 -41.54 -16.78 22.36
C LYS A 24 -40.38 -17.69 22.78
N MET A 25 -39.48 -18.02 21.86
CA MET A 25 -38.23 -18.73 22.17
C MET A 25 -37.30 -17.89 23.06
N ILE A 26 -37.16 -16.59 22.77
CA ILE A 26 -36.37 -15.67 23.61
C ILE A 26 -37.01 -15.47 24.99
N GLU A 27 -38.35 -15.37 25.07
CA GLU A 27 -39.07 -15.31 26.35
C GLU A 27 -38.84 -16.59 27.19
N LEU A 28 -38.89 -17.77 26.57
CA LEU A 28 -38.55 -19.04 27.23
C LEU A 28 -37.09 -19.07 27.71
N ILE A 29 -36.14 -18.65 26.87
CA ILE A 29 -34.72 -18.54 27.24
C ILE A 29 -34.52 -17.56 28.41
N ALA A 30 -35.18 -16.40 28.37
CA ALA A 30 -35.10 -15.40 29.43
C ALA A 30 -35.70 -15.90 30.75
N MET A 31 -36.82 -16.64 30.71
CA MET A 31 -37.41 -17.27 31.90
C MET A 31 -36.51 -18.35 32.51
N LEU A 32 -35.82 -19.15 31.68
CA LEU A 32 -34.84 -20.15 32.11
C LEU A 32 -33.55 -19.51 32.67
N GLN A 33 -33.09 -18.40 32.08
CA GLN A 33 -31.94 -17.66 32.61
C GLN A 33 -32.25 -17.00 33.96
N ALA A 34 -33.47 -16.47 34.13
CA ALA A 34 -33.93 -15.72 35.30
C ALA A 34 -34.28 -16.56 36.53
N ASN A 35 -34.69 -17.83 36.36
CA ASN A 35 -34.94 -18.78 37.46
C ASN A 35 -33.93 -19.94 37.40
N PRO A 36 -32.78 -19.87 38.08
CA PRO A 36 -31.75 -20.92 38.01
C PRO A 36 -32.27 -22.33 38.34
N ASP A 37 -33.15 -22.43 39.35
CA ASP A 37 -33.74 -23.70 39.81
C ASP A 37 -34.82 -24.27 38.86
N SER A 38 -35.22 -23.54 37.82
CA SER A 38 -36.19 -24.01 36.81
C SER A 38 -35.53 -24.63 35.57
N ILE A 39 -34.21 -24.53 35.43
CA ILE A 39 -33.47 -25.23 34.37
C ILE A 39 -33.54 -26.74 34.64
N PRO A 40 -34.05 -27.57 33.70
CA PRO A 40 -34.21 -28.99 33.95
C PRO A 40 -32.86 -29.67 34.21
N SER A 41 -32.69 -30.24 35.41
CA SER A 41 -31.47 -30.94 35.83
C SER A 41 -31.24 -32.27 35.11
N ASN A 42 -32.21 -32.74 34.33
CA ASN A 42 -32.09 -33.90 33.46
C ASN A 42 -31.57 -33.50 32.07
N ALA A 43 -30.38 -34.00 31.71
CA ALA A 43 -29.75 -33.76 30.40
C ALA A 43 -30.67 -33.97 29.19
N THR A 44 -31.63 -34.89 29.27
CA THR A 44 -32.62 -35.19 28.22
C THR A 44 -33.49 -33.98 27.87
N SER A 45 -33.99 -33.23 28.86
CA SER A 45 -34.85 -32.07 28.59
C SER A 45 -34.04 -30.87 28.08
N LEU A 46 -32.81 -30.69 28.56
CA LEU A 46 -31.88 -29.70 28.01
C LEU A 46 -31.53 -29.98 26.55
N LYS A 47 -31.24 -31.24 26.19
CA LYS A 47 -31.00 -31.66 24.80
C LYS A 47 -32.21 -31.35 23.91
N ALA A 48 -33.42 -31.70 24.36
CA ALA A 48 -34.65 -31.40 23.61
C ALA A 48 -34.85 -29.89 23.37
N ILE A 49 -34.65 -29.04 24.39
CA ILE A 49 -34.73 -27.58 24.24
C ILE A 49 -33.70 -27.08 23.21
N CYS A 50 -32.47 -27.58 23.27
CA CYS A 50 -31.42 -27.14 22.36
C CYS A 50 -31.61 -27.66 20.92
N GLU A 51 -32.23 -28.84 20.73
CA GLU A 51 -32.64 -29.32 19.40
C GLU A 51 -33.73 -28.47 18.75
N GLU A 52 -34.69 -27.96 19.52
CA GLU A 52 -35.70 -27.02 19.03
C GLU A 52 -35.12 -25.65 18.71
N ILE A 53 -34.13 -25.16 19.48
CA ILE A 53 -33.38 -23.94 19.14
C ILE A 53 -32.65 -24.10 17.79
N VAL A 54 -31.99 -25.25 17.55
CA VAL A 54 -31.39 -25.55 16.24
C VAL A 54 -32.47 -25.54 15.15
N LEU A 55 -33.61 -26.20 15.36
CA LEU A 55 -34.69 -26.32 14.39
C LEU A 55 -35.28 -24.96 14.00
N HIS A 56 -35.55 -24.06 14.95
CA HIS A 56 -36.05 -22.72 14.64
C HIS A 56 -35.01 -21.87 13.92
N LEU A 57 -33.74 -21.93 14.33
CA LEU A 57 -32.67 -21.14 13.69
C LEU A 57 -32.40 -21.58 12.25
N THR A 58 -32.53 -22.88 11.92
CA THR A 58 -32.36 -23.36 10.54
C THR A 58 -33.53 -23.00 9.62
N HIS A 59 -34.76 -22.88 10.15
CA HIS A 59 -35.98 -22.64 9.35
C HIS A 59 -36.49 -21.19 9.38
N THR A 60 -36.02 -20.33 10.28
CA THR A 60 -36.46 -18.91 10.30
C THR A 60 -35.93 -18.17 9.07
N PRO A 61 -36.77 -17.63 8.17
CA PRO A 61 -36.31 -17.02 6.93
C PRO A 61 -35.49 -15.75 7.17
N ALA A 62 -34.41 -15.57 6.42
CA ALA A 62 -33.53 -14.42 6.55
C ALA A 62 -34.20 -13.13 6.01
N SER A 63 -34.48 -12.18 6.90
CA SER A 63 -35.01 -10.87 6.50
C SER A 63 -33.98 -10.02 5.76
N ARG A 64 -34.48 -9.17 4.86
CA ARG A 64 -33.70 -8.15 4.12
C ARG A 64 -33.91 -6.74 4.67
N GLU A 65 -34.78 -6.55 5.67
CA GLU A 65 -35.07 -5.24 6.23
C GLU A 65 -34.09 -4.85 7.33
N VAL A 66 -33.50 -3.64 7.23
CA VAL A 66 -32.43 -3.17 8.12
C VAL A 66 -32.88 -3.04 9.59
N GLN A 67 -34.17 -2.87 9.85
CA GLN A 67 -34.72 -2.81 11.21
C GLN A 67 -34.87 -4.22 11.81
N GLU A 68 -35.46 -5.16 11.06
CA GLU A 68 -35.57 -6.56 11.48
C GLU A 68 -34.19 -7.21 11.66
N ILE A 69 -33.24 -6.96 10.75
CA ILE A 69 -31.84 -7.41 10.86
C ILE A 69 -31.20 -6.98 12.19
N LYS A 70 -31.45 -5.74 12.64
CA LYS A 70 -30.93 -5.23 13.93
C LYS A 70 -31.58 -5.93 15.13
N LEU A 71 -32.89 -6.20 15.05
CA LEU A 71 -33.61 -6.97 16.08
C LEU A 71 -33.08 -8.40 16.14
N MET A 72 -33.02 -9.11 15.00
CA MET A 72 -32.51 -10.49 14.90
C MET A 72 -31.07 -10.61 15.45
N LYS A 73 -30.21 -9.63 15.21
CA LYS A 73 -28.84 -9.61 15.78
C LYS A 73 -28.82 -9.43 17.31
N SER A 74 -29.80 -8.73 17.90
CA SER A 74 -30.01 -8.71 19.36
C SER A 74 -30.45 -10.08 19.87
N GLU A 75 -31.46 -10.68 19.23
CA GLU A 75 -32.08 -11.93 19.71
C GLU A 75 -31.11 -13.12 19.61
N ILE A 76 -30.36 -13.24 18.51
CA ILE A 76 -29.29 -14.22 18.36
C ILE A 76 -28.17 -13.99 19.38
N GLY A 77 -27.88 -12.73 19.73
CA GLY A 77 -26.95 -12.41 20.83
C GLY A 77 -27.37 -12.99 22.18
N LYS A 78 -28.67 -13.01 22.48
CA LYS A 78 -29.24 -13.63 23.70
C LYS A 78 -29.14 -15.16 23.64
N ILE A 79 -29.45 -15.78 22.51
CA ILE A 79 -29.31 -17.24 22.31
C ILE A 79 -27.84 -17.67 22.50
N CYS A 80 -26.89 -16.94 21.91
CA CYS A 80 -25.47 -17.19 22.10
C CYS A 80 -25.01 -16.98 23.56
N GLN A 81 -25.66 -16.12 24.34
CA GLN A 81 -25.39 -15.99 25.77
C GLN A 81 -25.96 -17.16 26.57
N PHE A 82 -27.18 -17.60 26.29
CA PHE A 82 -27.78 -18.79 26.91
C PHE A 82 -26.91 -20.04 26.73
N PHE A 83 -26.32 -20.24 25.55
CA PHE A 83 -25.39 -21.34 25.32
C PHE A 83 -24.10 -21.24 26.16
N ARG A 84 -23.54 -20.04 26.36
CA ARG A 84 -22.41 -19.80 27.29
C ARG A 84 -22.81 -20.01 28.76
N ASP A 85 -24.03 -19.64 29.14
CA ASP A 85 -24.53 -19.87 30.49
C ASP A 85 -24.71 -21.37 30.78
N LEU A 86 -25.12 -22.17 29.78
CA LEU A 86 -25.21 -23.64 29.89
C LEU A 86 -23.84 -24.31 30.07
N GLU A 87 -22.78 -23.81 29.43
CA GLU A 87 -21.40 -24.30 29.63
C GLU A 87 -20.96 -24.18 31.09
N HIS A 88 -21.22 -23.03 31.71
CA HIS A 88 -20.88 -22.77 33.10
C HIS A 88 -21.80 -23.48 34.09
N ARG A 89 -23.10 -23.64 33.78
CA ARG A 89 -24.09 -24.26 34.68
C ARG A 89 -24.12 -25.80 34.61
N THR A 90 -23.78 -26.41 33.47
CA THR A 90 -23.92 -27.86 33.24
C THR A 90 -22.71 -28.52 32.54
N PRO A 91 -21.46 -28.30 33.01
CA PRO A 91 -20.25 -28.73 32.31
C PRO A 91 -20.17 -30.26 32.08
N GLU A 92 -20.74 -31.07 32.97
CA GLU A 92 -20.81 -32.54 32.85
C GLU A 92 -21.71 -33.03 31.70
N HIS A 93 -22.59 -32.17 31.18
CA HIS A 93 -23.56 -32.50 30.12
C HIS A 93 -23.41 -31.62 28.88
N TYR A 94 -22.66 -30.53 28.98
CA TYR A 94 -22.45 -29.58 27.88
C TYR A 94 -21.85 -30.25 26.64
N GLY A 95 -20.84 -31.13 26.80
CA GLY A 95 -20.24 -31.86 25.67
C GLY A 95 -21.23 -32.71 24.87
N ASP A 96 -22.18 -33.36 25.54
CA ASP A 96 -23.27 -34.07 24.88
C ASP A 96 -24.23 -33.12 24.16
N ILE A 97 -24.61 -32.01 24.80
CA ILE A 97 -25.53 -31.00 24.23
C ILE A 97 -24.92 -30.43 22.93
N VAL A 98 -23.64 -30.07 22.95
CA VAL A 98 -22.89 -29.63 21.76
C VAL A 98 -22.92 -30.70 20.65
N SER A 99 -22.68 -31.97 20.98
CA SER A 99 -22.73 -33.07 19.99
C SER A 99 -24.13 -33.26 19.40
N THR A 100 -25.18 -33.19 20.23
CA THR A 100 -26.58 -33.26 19.79
C THR A 100 -26.93 -32.10 18.85
N CYS A 101 -26.59 -30.85 19.22
CA CYS A 101 -26.87 -29.68 18.39
C CYS A 101 -26.16 -29.73 17.03
N LEU A 102 -24.88 -30.14 17.01
CA LEU A 102 -24.13 -30.33 15.77
C LEU A 102 -24.74 -31.41 14.89
N LYS A 103 -25.12 -32.57 15.44
CA LYS A 103 -25.76 -33.66 14.69
C LYS A 103 -27.11 -33.24 14.09
N LYS A 104 -27.90 -32.46 14.83
CA LYS A 104 -29.16 -31.88 14.37
C LYS A 104 -28.93 -30.89 13.21
N LEU A 105 -27.98 -29.97 13.35
CA LEU A 105 -27.60 -28.98 12.34
C LEU A 105 -27.08 -29.65 11.06
N TYR A 106 -26.11 -30.55 11.21
CA TYR A 106 -25.52 -31.37 10.13
C TYR A 106 -26.60 -32.09 9.32
N LYS A 107 -27.55 -32.74 10.02
CA LYS A 107 -28.66 -33.44 9.36
C LYS A 107 -29.53 -32.50 8.54
N HIS A 108 -29.96 -31.36 9.09
CA HIS A 108 -30.79 -30.39 8.35
C HIS A 108 -30.05 -29.79 7.14
N ILE A 109 -28.75 -29.51 7.24
CA ILE A 109 -27.94 -29.04 6.10
C ILE A 109 -27.87 -30.07 4.96
N ILE A 110 -28.00 -31.37 5.27
CA ILE A 110 -28.06 -32.42 4.26
C ILE A 110 -29.50 -32.59 3.72
N THR A 111 -30.52 -32.61 4.59
CA THR A 111 -31.92 -32.89 4.19
C THR A 111 -32.62 -31.72 3.52
N GLU A 112 -32.57 -30.51 4.09
CA GLU A 112 -33.35 -29.36 3.57
C GLU A 112 -32.62 -28.67 2.42
N ASP A 113 -33.34 -28.20 1.41
CA ASP A 113 -32.72 -27.54 0.23
C ASP A 113 -32.32 -26.08 0.47
N GLU A 114 -32.99 -25.38 1.39
CA GLU A 114 -32.57 -24.06 1.89
C GLU A 114 -32.45 -24.10 3.41
N VAL A 115 -31.35 -23.58 3.96
CA VAL A 115 -31.09 -23.51 5.41
C VAL A 115 -30.63 -22.11 5.78
N SER A 116 -31.33 -21.48 6.72
CA SER A 116 -31.12 -20.10 7.11
C SER A 116 -29.76 -19.84 7.76
N ASN A 117 -29.18 -18.66 7.47
CA ASN A 117 -27.90 -18.23 8.01
C ASN A 117 -27.90 -18.02 9.53
N TYR A 118 -29.06 -17.88 10.16
CA TYR A 118 -29.18 -17.88 11.62
C TYR A 118 -28.75 -19.21 12.26
N GLY A 119 -28.79 -20.32 11.50
CA GLY A 119 -28.23 -21.61 11.90
C GLY A 119 -26.72 -21.58 12.21
N SER A 120 -25.99 -20.58 11.69
CA SER A 120 -24.57 -20.37 12.03
C SER A 120 -24.34 -20.14 13.53
N ALA A 121 -25.29 -19.55 14.25
CA ALA A 121 -25.18 -19.29 15.69
C ALA A 121 -24.93 -20.56 16.53
N ILE A 122 -25.33 -21.73 16.04
CA ILE A 122 -25.05 -23.02 16.68
C ILE A 122 -23.55 -23.35 16.68
N LEU A 123 -22.76 -22.82 15.73
CA LEU A 123 -21.31 -23.02 15.67
C LEU A 123 -20.55 -22.28 16.80
N VAL A 124 -21.21 -21.35 17.50
CA VAL A 124 -20.67 -20.63 18.68
C VAL A 124 -20.52 -21.56 19.90
N LEU A 125 -21.20 -22.72 19.92
CA LEU A 125 -21.07 -23.77 20.93
C LEU A 125 -19.69 -24.49 20.94
N ILE A 126 -18.81 -24.19 19.98
CA ILE A 126 -17.56 -24.92 19.77
C ILE A 126 -16.37 -23.97 19.87
N ASP A 127 -15.54 -24.17 20.90
CA ASP A 127 -14.20 -23.57 21.01
C ASP A 127 -13.43 -23.65 19.69
N LYS A 128 -12.71 -22.59 19.32
CA LYS A 128 -11.79 -22.58 18.17
C LYS A 128 -10.83 -23.78 18.14
N ALA A 129 -10.43 -24.28 19.32
CA ALA A 129 -9.57 -25.46 19.48
C ALA A 129 -10.27 -26.80 19.15
N ARG A 130 -11.60 -26.86 19.19
CA ARG A 130 -12.42 -28.06 18.91
C ARG A 130 -12.96 -28.11 17.48
N ILE A 131 -12.78 -27.05 16.68
CA ILE A 131 -13.23 -26.99 15.27
C ILE A 131 -12.60 -28.10 14.43
N LYS A 132 -11.27 -28.31 14.46
CA LYS A 132 -10.62 -29.38 13.67
C LYS A 132 -11.14 -30.78 14.03
N PRO A 133 -11.25 -31.19 15.31
CA PRO A 133 -11.94 -32.42 15.70
C PRO A 133 -13.39 -32.51 15.22
N GLY A 134 -14.16 -31.42 15.31
CA GLY A 134 -15.55 -31.36 14.84
C GLY A 134 -15.67 -31.57 13.33
N VAL A 135 -14.76 -30.98 12.54
CA VAL A 135 -14.67 -31.20 11.09
C VAL A 135 -14.25 -32.62 10.76
N GLN A 136 -13.27 -33.19 11.48
CA GLN A 136 -12.87 -34.59 11.28
C GLN A 136 -14.04 -35.56 11.53
N TRP A 137 -14.90 -35.28 12.52
CA TRP A 137 -16.15 -36.02 12.68
C TRP A 137 -17.15 -35.80 11.53
N ILE A 138 -17.35 -34.55 11.07
CA ILE A 138 -18.24 -34.25 9.92
C ILE A 138 -17.84 -35.01 8.65
N LEU A 139 -16.53 -35.17 8.39
CA LEU A 139 -16.03 -35.91 7.23
C LEU A 139 -16.20 -37.43 7.40
N GLN A 140 -15.98 -37.96 8.62
CA GLN A 140 -16.19 -39.37 8.94
C GLN A 140 -17.67 -39.80 8.94
N GLU A 141 -18.59 -38.90 9.30
CA GLU A 141 -20.04 -39.14 9.29
C GLU A 141 -20.66 -38.89 7.89
N ALA A 142 -19.89 -38.41 6.91
CA ALA A 142 -20.38 -38.07 5.58
C ALA A 142 -20.44 -39.29 4.64
N GLU A 143 -21.58 -39.98 4.65
CA GLU A 143 -21.88 -41.16 3.82
C GLU A 143 -21.58 -40.99 2.31
N ASN A 144 -21.55 -39.75 1.79
CA ASN A 144 -21.19 -39.49 0.40
C ASN A 144 -20.62 -38.07 0.18
N SER A 145 -19.87 -37.91 -0.90
CA SER A 145 -19.24 -36.64 -1.28
C SER A 145 -20.21 -35.52 -1.68
N ASN A 146 -21.52 -35.78 -1.79
CA ASN A 146 -22.51 -34.73 -2.06
C ASN A 146 -23.00 -34.08 -0.76
N ALA A 147 -23.06 -34.82 0.35
CA ALA A 147 -23.31 -34.26 1.68
C ALA A 147 -22.25 -33.20 2.04
N ILE A 148 -20.96 -33.52 1.89
CA ILE A 148 -19.85 -32.58 2.18
C ILE A 148 -19.93 -31.35 1.25
N LYS A 149 -20.27 -31.53 -0.04
CA LYS A 149 -20.47 -30.41 -0.97
C LYS A 149 -21.65 -29.53 -0.60
N LYS A 150 -22.76 -30.09 -0.08
CA LYS A 150 -23.93 -29.33 0.39
C LYS A 150 -23.54 -28.52 1.63
N ILE A 151 -22.89 -29.15 2.62
CA ILE A 151 -22.38 -28.49 3.83
C ILE A 151 -21.40 -27.35 3.50
N PHE A 152 -20.40 -27.61 2.67
CA PHE A 152 -19.43 -26.59 2.26
C PHE A 152 -20.11 -25.39 1.57
N LYS A 153 -21.06 -25.64 0.65
CA LYS A 153 -21.83 -24.57 -0.02
C LYS A 153 -22.69 -23.78 0.96
N THR A 154 -23.38 -24.42 1.89
CA THR A 154 -24.24 -23.74 2.87
C THR A 154 -23.41 -22.85 3.80
N LEU A 155 -22.30 -23.36 4.35
CA LEU A 155 -21.42 -22.59 5.23
C LEU A 155 -20.71 -21.44 4.47
N ALA A 156 -20.29 -21.65 3.22
CA ALA A 156 -19.72 -20.60 2.39
C ALA A 156 -20.77 -19.53 2.01
N GLY A 157 -21.99 -19.92 1.68
CA GLY A 157 -23.10 -18.99 1.41
C GLY A 157 -23.48 -18.16 2.63
N TRP A 158 -23.32 -18.68 3.85
CA TRP A 158 -23.52 -17.89 5.06
C TRP A 158 -22.43 -16.81 5.26
N LEU A 159 -21.18 -17.04 4.84
CA LEU A 159 -20.10 -16.02 4.84
C LEU A 159 -20.38 -14.85 3.87
N GLU A 160 -21.17 -15.07 2.82
CA GLU A 160 -21.62 -14.00 1.91
C GLU A 160 -22.79 -13.17 2.49
N THR A 161 -23.25 -13.51 3.70
CA THR A 161 -24.33 -12.82 4.41
C THR A 161 -23.84 -12.24 5.75
N ILE A 162 -24.76 -11.84 6.63
CA ILE A 162 -24.41 -11.36 7.97
C ILE A 162 -23.91 -12.54 8.80
N ASP A 163 -22.64 -12.47 9.20
CA ASP A 163 -22.03 -13.43 10.11
C ASP A 163 -22.57 -13.26 11.55
N TYR A 164 -22.97 -14.38 12.15
CA TYR A 164 -23.40 -14.52 13.54
C TYR A 164 -22.50 -15.46 14.36
N ALA A 165 -21.43 -16.02 13.77
CA ALA A 165 -20.52 -16.96 14.39
C ALA A 165 -19.05 -16.63 14.05
N PRO A 166 -18.28 -16.01 14.98
CA PRO A 166 -16.99 -15.35 14.70
C PRO A 166 -15.85 -16.28 14.25
N ASP A 167 -16.13 -17.57 14.11
CA ASP A 167 -15.23 -18.62 13.69
C ASP A 167 -15.74 -19.41 12.46
N LEU A 168 -16.82 -18.96 11.80
CA LEU A 168 -17.38 -19.59 10.59
C LEU A 168 -16.34 -19.72 9.46
N THR A 169 -15.47 -18.71 9.29
CA THR A 169 -14.33 -18.78 8.34
C THR A 169 -13.37 -19.93 8.70
N THR A 170 -13.12 -20.17 9.98
CA THR A 170 -12.27 -21.29 10.45
C THR A 170 -12.93 -22.64 10.16
N TRP A 171 -14.25 -22.77 10.32
CA TRP A 171 -15.00 -23.97 9.93
C TRP A 171 -14.89 -24.27 8.42
N VAL A 172 -15.11 -23.27 7.56
CA VAL A 172 -15.04 -23.43 6.10
C VAL A 172 -13.61 -23.80 5.66
N VAL A 173 -12.58 -23.19 6.26
CA VAL A 173 -11.17 -23.52 5.99
C VAL A 173 -10.81 -24.93 6.46
N GLU A 174 -11.19 -25.35 7.67
CA GLU A 174 -10.85 -26.70 8.14
C GLU A 174 -11.56 -27.80 7.35
N ILE A 175 -12.79 -27.59 6.85
CA ILE A 175 -13.48 -28.56 5.96
C ILE A 175 -12.69 -28.76 4.67
N LEU A 176 -12.15 -27.68 4.09
CA LEU A 176 -11.26 -27.77 2.91
C LEU A 176 -9.92 -28.44 3.23
N ASN A 177 -9.39 -28.25 4.44
CA ASN A 177 -8.16 -28.90 4.88
C ASN A 177 -8.35 -30.41 5.08
N GLY A 178 -9.44 -30.84 5.74
CA GLY A 178 -9.76 -32.25 5.92
C GLY A 178 -10.03 -32.97 4.59
N LEU A 179 -10.80 -32.37 3.68
CA LEU A 179 -10.99 -32.89 2.31
C LEU A 179 -9.66 -33.06 1.54
N ARG A 180 -8.70 -32.15 1.77
CA ARG A 180 -7.35 -32.25 1.20
C ARG A 180 -6.55 -33.40 1.85
N GLU A 181 -6.60 -33.52 3.19
CA GLU A 181 -5.95 -34.58 3.95
C GLU A 181 -6.45 -35.98 3.53
N GLU A 182 -7.76 -36.17 3.34
CA GLU A 182 -8.35 -37.43 2.87
C GLU A 182 -7.96 -37.77 1.41
N CYS A 183 -8.07 -36.80 0.50
CA CYS A 183 -7.78 -37.03 -0.92
C CYS A 183 -6.29 -37.39 -1.16
N LEU A 184 -5.38 -36.78 -0.38
CA LEU A 184 -3.95 -37.09 -0.39
C LEU A 184 -3.63 -38.51 0.13
N GLN A 185 -4.43 -39.04 1.08
CA GLN A 185 -4.29 -40.42 1.54
C GLN A 185 -4.79 -41.43 0.50
N GLN A 186 -5.82 -41.08 -0.27
CA GLN A 186 -6.47 -41.99 -1.20
C GLN A 186 -5.77 -42.08 -2.58
N TYR A 187 -5.14 -41.00 -3.06
CA TYR A 187 -4.42 -40.96 -4.36
C TYR A 187 -3.07 -40.23 -4.28
N PRO A 188 -1.96 -40.91 -3.92
CA PRO A 188 -0.66 -40.27 -3.69
C PRO A 188 -0.02 -39.61 -4.92
N ARG A 189 -0.37 -40.01 -6.15
CA ARG A 189 0.14 -39.46 -7.42
C ARG A 189 -0.85 -39.63 -8.58
N SER A 190 -1.52 -38.55 -9.00
CA SER A 190 -2.02 -38.40 -10.39
C SER A 190 -2.34 -36.93 -10.71
N ASP A 191 -2.04 -36.49 -11.93
CA ASP A 191 -2.30 -35.10 -12.38
C ASP A 191 -3.79 -34.76 -12.58
N ASN A 192 -4.67 -35.77 -12.47
CA ASN A 192 -6.12 -35.66 -12.65
C ASN A 192 -6.79 -34.61 -11.74
N PHE A 193 -6.18 -34.29 -10.59
CA PHE A 193 -6.68 -33.25 -9.67
C PHE A 193 -6.75 -31.86 -10.32
N ARG A 194 -5.92 -31.56 -11.33
CA ARG A 194 -6.01 -30.31 -12.09
C ARG A 194 -7.26 -30.21 -12.97
N GLN A 195 -7.77 -31.33 -13.51
CA GLN A 195 -8.98 -31.33 -14.34
C GLN A 195 -10.27 -31.26 -13.51
N ALA A 196 -10.28 -31.85 -12.31
CA ALA A 196 -11.46 -31.80 -11.42
C ALA A 196 -11.80 -30.39 -10.89
N LEU A 197 -10.83 -29.45 -10.96
CA LEU A 197 -10.99 -28.06 -10.52
C LEU A 197 -11.44 -27.10 -11.64
N ASP A 198 -11.46 -27.51 -12.91
CA ASP A 198 -11.68 -26.58 -14.04
C ASP A 198 -13.18 -26.36 -14.35
N VAL A 199 -13.97 -26.10 -13.30
CA VAL A 199 -15.35 -25.61 -13.41
C VAL A 199 -15.30 -24.08 -13.61
N PRO A 200 -15.77 -23.52 -14.74
CA PRO A 200 -15.43 -22.15 -15.15
C PRO A 200 -15.88 -20.96 -14.26
N GLN A 201 -16.52 -21.20 -13.11
CA GLN A 201 -17.10 -20.14 -12.26
C GLN A 201 -16.43 -19.97 -10.88
N TYR A 202 -15.41 -20.76 -10.53
CA TYR A 202 -14.81 -20.74 -9.18
C TYR A 202 -13.36 -20.22 -9.09
N LYS A 203 -12.85 -19.56 -10.14
CA LYS A 203 -11.48 -18.99 -10.17
C LYS A 203 -11.27 -17.73 -9.30
N GLN A 204 -12.25 -17.33 -8.48
CA GLN A 204 -12.23 -16.05 -7.75
C GLN A 204 -11.77 -16.14 -6.28
N TYR A 205 -11.56 -17.34 -5.73
CA TYR A 205 -11.05 -17.53 -4.36
C TYR A 205 -9.71 -18.28 -4.35
N SER A 206 -8.65 -17.60 -3.87
CA SER A 206 -7.29 -18.16 -3.83
C SER A 206 -7.07 -19.13 -2.66
N PHE A 207 -6.68 -20.36 -2.97
CA PHE A 207 -6.41 -21.44 -2.00
C PHE A 207 -5.01 -21.33 -1.33
N GLN A 208 -4.63 -20.14 -0.87
CA GLN A 208 -3.31 -19.87 -0.27
C GLN A 208 -3.29 -19.76 1.26
N ASN A 209 -4.44 -19.54 1.91
CA ASN A 209 -4.51 -19.34 3.37
C ASN A 209 -4.76 -20.65 4.15
N ILE A 210 -3.78 -21.56 4.11
CA ILE A 210 -3.62 -22.60 5.14
C ILE A 210 -2.52 -22.14 6.10
N ALA A 211 -2.76 -22.24 7.40
CA ALA A 211 -1.98 -21.58 8.44
C ALA A 211 -0.58 -22.17 8.71
N VAL A 212 0.33 -22.00 7.74
CA VAL A 212 1.60 -21.35 8.09
C VAL A 212 1.29 -19.85 8.12
N VAL A 213 1.81 -19.09 9.09
CA VAL A 213 1.71 -17.61 9.05
C VAL A 213 2.39 -17.17 7.75
N PRO A 214 1.73 -16.40 6.85
CA PRO A 214 2.37 -15.95 5.64
C PRO A 214 3.56 -15.06 5.99
N THR A 215 4.77 -15.61 5.87
CA THR A 215 6.00 -14.82 5.85
C THR A 215 5.87 -13.85 4.68
N ASN A 216 5.95 -12.55 4.95
CA ASN A 216 5.80 -11.52 3.92
C ASN A 216 6.70 -11.83 2.72
N ALA A 217 6.17 -11.64 1.51
CA ALA A 217 6.83 -12.10 0.28
C ALA A 217 8.11 -11.30 -0.06
N LYS A 218 8.29 -10.16 0.60
CA LYS A 218 9.52 -9.34 0.81
C LYS A 218 9.38 -8.67 2.19
N VAL A 219 10.44 -8.06 2.71
CA VAL A 219 10.39 -7.35 4.01
C VAL A 219 9.47 -6.12 3.95
N GLY A 220 8.52 -6.02 4.88
CA GLY A 220 7.59 -4.88 5.02
C GLY A 220 8.15 -3.71 5.85
N LEU A 221 7.43 -2.58 5.89
CA LEU A 221 7.75 -1.41 6.71
C LEU A 221 6.60 -1.05 7.65
N VAL A 222 6.84 -1.06 8.96
CA VAL A 222 5.85 -0.70 9.99
C VAL A 222 5.35 0.74 9.80
N ASN A 223 4.04 0.93 9.85
CA ASN A 223 3.41 2.26 9.88
C ASN A 223 3.53 2.85 11.29
N LEU A 224 4.15 4.02 11.41
CA LEU A 224 4.48 4.68 12.68
C LEU A 224 3.51 5.83 13.00
N GLY A 225 2.24 5.65 12.63
CA GLY A 225 1.20 6.68 12.72
C GLY A 225 1.23 7.59 11.48
N ASN A 226 0.37 7.27 10.51
CA ASN A 226 0.24 8.00 9.24
C ASN A 226 1.51 8.06 8.36
N THR A 227 2.49 7.16 8.54
CA THR A 227 3.77 7.19 7.79
C THR A 227 3.76 6.40 6.47
N CYS A 228 2.59 5.99 5.97
CA CYS A 228 2.46 5.19 4.76
C CYS A 228 2.96 5.93 3.49
N TYR A 229 2.92 7.26 3.46
CA TYR A 229 3.53 8.07 2.39
C TYR A 229 5.04 7.82 2.25
N MET A 230 5.76 7.73 3.38
CA MET A 230 7.18 7.40 3.40
C MET A 230 7.39 5.93 3.03
N ASN A 231 6.64 5.02 3.63
CA ASN A 231 6.82 3.58 3.44
C ASN A 231 6.60 3.17 1.98
N SER A 232 5.58 3.72 1.32
CA SER A 232 5.29 3.46 -0.10
C SER A 232 6.40 3.97 -1.04
N VAL A 233 6.90 5.20 -0.81
CA VAL A 233 8.03 5.78 -1.56
C VAL A 233 9.32 5.00 -1.37
N LEU A 234 9.65 4.60 -0.13
CA LEU A 234 10.83 3.80 0.15
C LEU A 234 10.78 2.44 -0.55
N GLN A 235 9.65 1.72 -0.51
CA GLN A 235 9.51 0.44 -1.19
C GLN A 235 9.58 0.56 -2.72
N ALA A 236 9.11 1.67 -3.31
CA ALA A 236 9.31 1.96 -4.73
C ALA A 236 10.81 2.17 -5.05
N LEU A 237 11.51 2.99 -4.25
CA LEU A 237 12.95 3.26 -4.42
C LEU A 237 13.84 2.03 -4.20
N VAL A 238 13.48 1.12 -3.29
CA VAL A 238 14.21 -0.16 -3.10
C VAL A 238 14.24 -0.96 -4.39
N MET A 239 13.12 -0.99 -5.13
CA MET A 239 12.99 -1.73 -6.39
C MET A 239 13.64 -1.01 -7.58
N THR A 240 14.02 0.28 -7.44
CA THR A 240 14.89 0.99 -8.38
C THR A 240 16.32 0.43 -8.29
N LYS A 241 16.58 -0.74 -8.90
CA LYS A 241 17.80 -1.53 -8.71
C LYS A 241 19.12 -0.74 -8.81
N GLN A 242 19.23 0.17 -9.79
CA GLN A 242 20.43 1.00 -9.94
C GLN A 242 20.61 1.94 -8.75
N PHE A 243 19.55 2.63 -8.30
CA PHE A 243 19.60 3.48 -7.10
C PHE A 243 20.05 2.65 -5.90
N SER A 244 19.39 1.52 -5.64
CA SER A 244 19.71 0.66 -4.50
C SER A 244 21.14 0.13 -4.54
N ARG A 245 21.62 -0.36 -5.69
CA ARG A 245 23.01 -0.82 -5.86
C ARG A 245 24.02 0.30 -5.58
N GLU A 246 23.83 1.48 -6.16
CA GLU A 246 24.75 2.61 -6.00
C GLU A 246 24.76 3.13 -4.55
N ILE A 247 23.59 3.17 -3.87
CA ILE A 247 23.49 3.55 -2.44
C ILE A 247 24.23 2.52 -1.58
N LEU A 248 23.98 1.22 -1.78
CA LEU A 248 24.60 0.13 -1.00
C LEU A 248 26.12 0.11 -1.13
N LEU A 249 26.65 0.37 -2.32
CA LEU A 249 28.09 0.40 -2.59
C LEU A 249 28.74 1.78 -2.33
N SER A 250 27.95 2.80 -1.95
CA SER A 250 28.46 4.14 -1.67
C SER A 250 29.36 4.19 -0.43
N ARG A 251 30.26 5.17 -0.40
CA ARG A 251 31.15 5.49 0.73
C ARG A 251 30.89 6.90 1.25
N ILE A 252 29.61 7.25 1.38
CA ILE A 252 29.14 8.59 1.74
C ILE A 252 28.75 8.59 3.22
N ASP A 253 29.65 9.08 4.05
CA ASP A 253 29.48 9.19 5.51
C ASP A 253 28.71 10.47 5.87
N GLU A 254 27.42 10.48 5.52
CA GLU A 254 26.47 11.55 5.87
C GLU A 254 25.21 10.93 6.50
N PRO A 255 24.53 11.61 7.45
CA PRO A 255 23.54 10.95 8.31
C PRO A 255 22.35 10.35 7.59
N LEU A 256 21.83 10.98 6.51
CA LEU A 256 20.69 10.46 5.77
C LEU A 256 21.12 9.32 4.83
N PHE A 257 22.26 9.46 4.14
CA PHE A 257 22.88 8.37 3.37
C PHE A 257 23.06 7.11 4.21
N TYR A 258 23.64 7.23 5.41
CA TYR A 258 23.84 6.08 6.29
C TYR A 258 22.52 5.40 6.71
N GLN A 259 21.48 6.18 7.06
CA GLN A 259 20.19 5.57 7.43
C GLN A 259 19.48 4.91 6.24
N ILE A 260 19.53 5.47 5.03
CA ILE A 260 18.92 4.82 3.85
C ILE A 260 19.74 3.62 3.39
N GLN A 261 21.07 3.69 3.38
CA GLN A 261 21.97 2.58 3.06
C GLN A 261 21.75 1.40 4.01
N LYS A 262 21.64 1.68 5.32
CA LYS A 262 21.26 0.70 6.35
C LYS A 262 19.89 0.09 6.09
N LEU A 263 18.87 0.90 5.79
CA LEU A 263 17.51 0.39 5.57
C LEU A 263 17.42 -0.47 4.31
N LEU A 264 18.08 -0.08 3.22
CA LEU A 264 18.12 -0.87 1.98
C LEU A 264 18.79 -2.24 2.21
N ALA A 265 19.91 -2.28 2.94
CA ALA A 265 20.58 -3.55 3.25
C ALA A 265 19.67 -4.50 4.04
N LEU A 266 18.92 -3.97 5.02
CA LEU A 266 17.97 -4.75 5.81
C LEU A 266 16.72 -5.15 4.99
N LEU A 267 16.16 -4.28 4.15
CA LEU A 267 15.00 -4.60 3.31
C LEU A 267 15.28 -5.67 2.24
N LEU A 268 16.54 -5.83 1.83
CA LEU A 268 16.97 -6.83 0.84
C LEU A 268 17.47 -8.15 1.44
N HIS A 269 18.00 -8.13 2.68
CA HIS A 269 18.72 -9.27 3.26
C HIS A 269 18.35 -9.63 4.72
N SER A 270 17.41 -8.92 5.36
CA SER A 270 16.93 -9.31 6.69
C SER A 270 16.01 -10.53 6.62
N ASP A 271 16.12 -11.42 7.60
CA ASP A 271 15.21 -12.56 7.82
C ASP A 271 13.84 -12.11 8.38
N ARG A 272 13.72 -10.85 8.82
CA ARG A 272 12.49 -10.32 9.43
C ARG A 272 11.37 -10.16 8.40
N PRO A 273 10.10 -10.43 8.77
CA PRO A 273 8.97 -10.15 7.88
C PRO A 273 8.71 -8.65 7.72
N GLU A 274 9.09 -7.81 8.70
CA GLU A 274 8.86 -6.37 8.73
C GLU A 274 9.95 -5.63 9.51
N LEU A 275 10.20 -4.37 9.15
CA LEU A 275 11.17 -3.47 9.76
C LEU A 275 10.53 -2.17 10.22
N THR A 276 11.09 -1.55 11.26
CA THR A 276 10.62 -0.28 11.83
C THR A 276 11.53 0.89 11.40
N PRO A 277 11.11 1.76 10.45
CA PRO A 277 11.97 2.77 9.84
C PRO A 277 12.19 4.04 10.71
N ARG A 278 12.09 3.96 12.04
CA ARG A 278 12.17 5.12 12.98
C ARG A 278 13.39 6.02 12.74
N ALA A 279 14.57 5.43 12.56
CA ALA A 279 15.81 6.20 12.39
C ALA A 279 15.87 6.93 11.03
N LEU A 280 15.34 6.33 9.96
CA LEU A 280 15.25 6.99 8.66
C LEU A 280 14.16 8.07 8.66
N LEU A 281 13.01 7.84 9.31
CA LEU A 281 11.96 8.86 9.47
C LEU A 281 12.51 10.14 10.13
N VAL A 282 13.32 10.01 11.18
CA VAL A 282 13.96 11.16 11.84
C VAL A 282 14.97 11.88 10.94
N ALA A 283 15.70 11.15 10.09
CA ALA A 283 16.71 11.73 9.19
C ALA A 283 16.14 12.29 7.87
N ALA A 284 15.00 11.76 7.40
CA ALA A 284 14.44 12.02 6.07
C ALA A 284 13.20 12.93 6.06
N ARG A 285 12.58 13.22 7.22
CA ARG A 285 11.38 14.05 7.28
C ARG A 285 11.68 15.51 6.86
N PRO A 286 10.90 16.10 5.94
CA PRO A 286 10.93 17.54 5.66
C PRO A 286 10.72 18.40 6.93
N PRO A 287 11.28 19.61 7.02
CA PRO A 287 11.10 20.49 8.19
C PRO A 287 9.63 20.81 8.49
N ASP A 288 8.84 21.04 7.45
CA ASP A 288 7.43 21.43 7.54
C ASP A 288 6.47 20.24 7.75
N PHE A 289 6.94 19.00 7.64
CA PHE A 289 6.14 17.81 7.87
C PHE A 289 5.92 17.58 9.36
N VAL A 290 4.70 17.88 9.83
CA VAL A 290 4.28 17.65 11.21
C VAL A 290 4.23 16.14 11.49
N PRO A 291 4.91 15.62 12.54
CA PRO A 291 4.86 14.20 12.90
C PRO A 291 3.45 13.76 13.31
N GLY A 292 3.07 12.53 12.95
CA GLY A 292 1.75 11.96 13.22
C GLY A 292 0.64 12.40 12.25
N TYR A 293 0.89 13.41 11.40
CA TYR A 293 -0.03 13.83 10.34
C TYR A 293 0.23 13.04 9.03
N GLN A 294 -0.81 12.92 8.20
CA GLN A 294 -0.66 12.46 6.83
C GLN A 294 0.03 13.55 5.99
N GLN A 295 0.83 13.14 5.02
CA GLN A 295 1.68 14.01 4.20
C GLN A 295 1.71 13.48 2.76
N ASP A 296 2.11 14.32 1.80
CA ASP A 296 2.17 13.90 0.40
C ASP A 296 3.41 13.06 0.07
N SER A 297 3.20 12.01 -0.73
CA SER A 297 4.26 11.09 -1.16
C SER A 297 5.22 11.68 -2.20
N SER A 298 4.75 12.59 -3.07
CA SER A 298 5.60 13.19 -4.11
C SER A 298 6.50 14.28 -3.54
N GLU A 299 5.98 15.06 -2.58
CA GLU A 299 6.76 16.04 -1.82
C GLU A 299 7.84 15.36 -0.97
N PHE A 300 7.50 14.26 -0.29
CA PHE A 300 8.49 13.44 0.43
C PHE A 300 9.58 12.88 -0.51
N LEU A 301 9.19 12.33 -1.66
CA LEU A 301 10.12 11.81 -2.68
C LEU A 301 11.05 12.91 -3.22
N GLY A 302 10.50 14.08 -3.54
CA GLY A 302 11.28 15.23 -4.00
C GLY A 302 12.30 15.69 -2.98
N TYR A 303 11.89 15.87 -1.72
CA TYR A 303 12.77 16.24 -0.61
C TYR A 303 13.86 15.20 -0.35
N LEU A 304 13.51 13.90 -0.32
CA LEU A 304 14.46 12.81 -0.11
C LEU A 304 15.54 12.76 -1.20
N LEU A 305 15.14 12.87 -2.48
CA LEU A 305 16.10 12.88 -3.60
C LEU A 305 16.99 14.13 -3.59
N GLU A 306 16.48 15.30 -3.20
CA GLU A 306 17.31 16.51 -3.08
C GLU A 306 18.27 16.44 -1.89
N LYS A 307 17.86 15.94 -0.72
CA LYS A 307 18.77 15.81 0.43
C LYS A 307 19.88 14.79 0.21
N LEU A 308 19.61 13.74 -0.57
CA LEU A 308 20.66 12.83 -1.06
C LEU A 308 21.55 13.50 -2.13
N HIS A 309 21.01 14.34 -3.01
CA HIS A 309 21.84 15.14 -3.93
C HIS A 309 22.78 16.10 -3.18
N GLU A 310 22.25 16.84 -2.21
CA GLU A 310 23.01 17.78 -1.36
C GLU A 310 24.15 17.09 -0.60
N GLN A 311 23.89 15.96 0.06
CA GLN A 311 24.89 15.27 0.89
C GLN A 311 26.03 14.66 0.05
N GLU A 312 25.74 14.07 -1.12
CA GLU A 312 26.82 13.61 -2.01
C GLU A 312 27.61 14.79 -2.59
N ARG A 313 26.92 15.87 -2.99
CA ARG A 313 27.56 17.07 -3.52
C ARG A 313 28.48 17.74 -2.50
N LYS A 314 28.10 17.77 -1.21
CA LYS A 314 28.92 18.29 -0.12
C LYS A 314 30.27 17.58 -0.04
N MET A 315 30.31 16.25 -0.19
CA MET A 315 31.59 15.51 -0.21
C MET A 315 32.56 15.97 -1.31
N TYR A 316 32.08 16.45 -2.46
CA TYR A 316 32.96 16.98 -3.51
C TYR A 316 33.47 18.39 -3.22
N ILE A 317 32.73 19.17 -2.41
CA ILE A 317 33.14 20.49 -1.94
C ILE A 317 34.20 20.33 -0.84
N ASP A 318 33.93 19.50 0.17
CA ASP A 318 34.81 19.30 1.33
C ASP A 318 36.14 18.62 0.97
N LYS A 319 36.18 17.85 -0.12
CA LYS A 319 37.41 17.25 -0.67
C LYS A 319 38.29 18.20 -1.49
N LYS A 320 37.88 19.46 -1.70
CA LYS A 320 38.66 20.43 -2.47
C LYS A 320 39.76 21.06 -1.60
N PRO A 321 41.06 20.77 -1.83
CA PRO A 321 42.12 21.38 -1.03
C PRO A 321 42.13 22.90 -1.22
N TRP A 322 42.19 23.63 -0.10
CA TRP A 322 42.20 25.09 -0.07
C TRP A 322 43.58 25.62 -0.47
N ASN A 323 43.82 25.74 -1.77
CA ASN A 323 45.02 26.39 -2.32
C ASN A 323 44.95 27.92 -2.15
N THR A 324 45.08 28.43 -0.93
CA THR A 324 45.59 29.79 -0.74
C THR A 324 47.05 29.84 -1.19
N HIS A 325 47.31 30.44 -2.35
CA HIS A 325 48.23 31.58 -2.49
C HIS A 325 48.44 31.95 -3.97
N GLU A 326 47.55 32.77 -4.54
CA GLU A 326 47.89 33.77 -5.56
C GLU A 326 46.73 34.78 -5.73
N GLY A 327 47.04 36.01 -6.18
CA GLY A 327 46.01 37.01 -6.55
C GLY A 327 45.61 38.08 -5.52
N ALA A 328 46.21 38.14 -4.33
CA ALA A 328 45.86 39.12 -3.28
C ALA A 328 46.88 40.28 -3.12
N GLN A 329 47.15 41.05 -4.19
CA GLN A 329 47.92 42.29 -4.06
C GLN A 329 47.53 43.35 -5.12
N LYS A 330 47.58 44.63 -4.70
CA LYS A 330 46.99 45.84 -5.33
C LYS A 330 45.47 45.93 -5.10
N LEU A 331 44.88 47.07 -4.71
CA LEU A 331 45.44 48.43 -4.55
C LEU A 331 44.84 49.16 -3.33
N MET A 332 45.64 49.96 -2.61
CA MET A 332 45.19 50.86 -1.53
C MET A 332 45.30 52.34 -1.93
N VAL A 333 44.17 53.03 -2.12
CA VAL A 333 43.93 54.49 -1.91
C VAL A 333 42.38 54.63 -1.78
N GLY A 334 41.76 55.46 -0.93
CA GLY A 334 42.22 56.43 0.08
C GLY A 334 41.10 56.75 1.09
N LYS A 335 41.27 57.78 1.95
CA LYS A 335 40.41 58.04 3.14
C LYS A 335 39.35 59.14 2.98
N ALA A 336 38.40 59.14 3.93
CA ALA A 336 37.71 60.28 4.56
C ALA A 336 36.44 60.89 3.91
N SER A 337 35.51 61.56 4.63
CA SER A 337 35.09 61.47 6.06
C SER A 337 33.91 62.42 6.36
N GLY A 338 32.79 61.90 6.92
CA GLY A 338 31.79 62.68 7.69
C GLY A 338 30.92 63.70 6.94
N THR A 339 29.91 64.38 7.52
CA THR A 339 29.05 64.15 8.73
C THR A 339 27.80 65.07 8.60
N THR A 340 26.70 64.82 9.35
CA THR A 340 25.53 65.72 9.56
C THR A 340 24.59 65.95 8.35
N ASN A 341 23.27 66.22 8.47
CA ASN A 341 22.42 66.46 9.66
C ASN A 341 20.93 66.05 9.45
N SER A 342 20.14 66.12 10.52
CA SER A 342 18.66 66.08 10.60
C SER A 342 17.90 66.99 9.60
N SER A 343 16.63 66.80 9.21
CA SER A 343 15.62 65.71 9.32
C SER A 343 14.36 66.19 8.52
N SER A 344 13.07 65.80 8.66
CA SER A 344 12.25 64.87 9.47
C SER A 344 10.79 64.90 8.93
N GLY A 345 10.03 63.80 8.96
CA GLY A 345 8.56 63.82 8.78
C GLY A 345 7.93 62.51 8.27
N GLU A 346 6.78 62.14 8.87
CA GLU A 346 5.69 61.30 8.34
C GLU A 346 6.04 59.92 7.70
N GLU A 347 6.05 58.86 8.51
CA GLU A 347 6.03 57.47 8.03
C GLU A 347 4.58 56.98 7.79
N SER A 348 4.29 56.57 6.55
CA SER A 348 3.08 55.82 6.18
C SER A 348 3.48 54.45 5.63
N ASN A 349 2.79 53.39 6.07
CA ASN A 349 3.18 52.01 5.79
C ASN A 349 2.84 51.59 4.34
N CYS A 350 3.78 51.80 3.42
CA CYS A 350 3.78 51.17 2.09
C CYS A 350 5.14 50.49 1.84
N TYR A 351 5.12 49.18 1.60
CA TYR A 351 6.31 48.41 1.24
C TYR A 351 6.83 48.83 -0.15
N PRO A 352 8.10 49.21 -0.30
CA PRO A 352 8.68 49.52 -1.61
C PRO A 352 8.92 48.23 -2.42
N PRO A 353 8.78 48.26 -3.76
CA PRO A 353 9.04 47.10 -4.62
C PRO A 353 10.54 46.76 -4.70
N SER A 354 10.84 45.47 -4.78
CA SER A 354 12.20 44.94 -4.95
C SER A 354 12.85 45.46 -6.25
N PRO A 355 14.16 45.81 -6.25
CA PRO A 355 14.88 46.11 -7.48
C PRO A 355 15.04 44.83 -8.34
N PRO A 356 15.09 44.95 -9.69
CA PRO A 356 15.20 43.81 -10.58
C PRO A 356 16.57 43.12 -10.47
N PRO A 357 16.65 41.79 -10.70
CA PRO A 357 17.90 41.06 -10.69
C PRO A 357 18.84 41.57 -11.79
N THR A 358 19.91 42.25 -11.39
CA THR A 358 20.95 42.71 -12.32
C THR A 358 21.80 41.52 -12.77
N ALA A 359 22.08 41.42 -14.07
CA ALA A 359 22.74 40.26 -14.66
C ALA A 359 24.09 39.94 -13.99
N ILE A 360 24.19 38.73 -13.42
CA ILE A 360 25.43 38.21 -12.82
C ILE A 360 26.35 37.73 -13.97
N PRO A 361 27.60 38.22 -14.08
CA PRO A 361 28.55 37.69 -15.05
C PRO A 361 28.83 36.21 -14.78
N GLN A 362 28.93 35.39 -15.83
CA GLN A 362 29.19 33.96 -15.71
C GLN A 362 30.54 33.70 -15.02
N ALA A 363 30.51 33.35 -13.73
CA ALA A 363 31.62 32.73 -13.05
C ALA A 363 31.82 31.31 -13.59
N SER A 364 33.06 30.90 -13.82
CA SER A 364 33.40 29.59 -14.37
C SER A 364 32.88 28.46 -13.47
N GLU A 365 31.93 27.66 -13.96
CA GLU A 365 31.41 26.50 -13.23
C GLU A 365 32.54 25.48 -13.00
N THR A 366 32.91 25.27 -11.73
CA THR A 366 33.68 24.07 -11.37
C THR A 366 32.74 22.87 -11.44
N THR A 367 32.79 22.17 -12.57
CA THR A 367 31.97 20.99 -12.88
C THR A 367 32.35 19.80 -12.00
N PHE A 368 31.71 19.72 -10.83
CA PHE A 368 31.72 18.51 -10.02
C PHE A 368 31.16 17.32 -10.82
N PRO A 369 31.65 16.09 -10.60
CA PRO A 369 31.09 14.90 -11.23
C PRO A 369 29.61 14.73 -10.83
N PRO A 370 28.74 14.22 -11.72
CA PRO A 370 27.32 14.10 -11.44
C PRO A 370 27.07 13.10 -10.31
N THR A 371 26.19 13.49 -9.38
CA THR A 371 25.76 12.65 -8.25
C THR A 371 25.03 11.37 -8.68
N LEU A 372 24.92 10.39 -7.79
CA LEU A 372 24.09 9.18 -7.90
C LEU A 372 22.66 9.51 -8.34
N ILE A 373 22.05 10.53 -7.73
CA ILE A 373 20.71 11.03 -8.08
C ILE A 373 20.68 11.50 -9.54
N GLN A 374 21.65 12.32 -9.95
CA GLN A 374 21.77 12.85 -11.32
C GLN A 374 22.13 11.77 -12.37
N LYS A 375 22.82 10.71 -11.97
CA LYS A 375 23.11 9.53 -12.80
C LYS A 375 21.90 8.62 -12.99
N THR A 376 20.86 8.76 -12.18
CA THR A 376 19.71 7.83 -12.11
C THR A 376 18.41 8.48 -12.59
N PHE A 377 18.08 9.65 -12.05
CA PHE A 377 16.78 10.31 -12.24
C PHE A 377 16.83 11.62 -13.05
N ASP A 378 17.96 12.33 -13.13
CA ASP A 378 18.02 13.60 -13.86
C ASP A 378 18.01 13.41 -15.40
N GLY A 379 16.96 13.90 -16.06
CA GLY A 379 16.95 14.25 -17.48
C GLY A 379 17.33 15.72 -17.70
N LYS A 380 17.35 16.14 -18.98
CA LYS A 380 17.47 17.56 -19.37
C LYS A 380 16.46 17.90 -20.46
N LEU A 381 15.91 19.11 -20.42
CA LEU A 381 14.98 19.66 -21.42
C LEU A 381 15.32 21.11 -21.76
N PHE A 382 15.01 21.54 -22.98
CA PHE A 382 14.93 22.96 -23.33
C PHE A 382 13.47 23.40 -23.20
N VAL A 383 13.20 24.47 -22.45
CA VAL A 383 11.93 25.21 -22.53
C VAL A 383 12.12 26.38 -23.49
N THR A 384 11.20 26.55 -24.44
CA THR A 384 11.19 27.68 -25.39
C THR A 384 9.91 28.50 -25.22
N TYR A 385 10.06 29.80 -24.98
CA TYR A 385 8.98 30.79 -24.96
C TYR A 385 9.06 31.65 -26.22
N GLN A 386 8.01 31.70 -27.02
CA GLN A 386 7.91 32.52 -28.23
C GLN A 386 6.85 33.60 -28.07
N CYS A 387 7.21 34.86 -28.33
CA CYS A 387 6.28 35.98 -28.27
C CYS A 387 5.31 35.98 -29.47
N GLY A 388 4.01 36.04 -29.21
CA GLY A 388 2.99 36.20 -30.27
C GLY A 388 3.00 37.59 -30.92
N VAL A 389 3.56 38.60 -30.25
CA VAL A 389 3.59 39.99 -30.73
C VAL A 389 4.84 40.29 -31.57
N CYS A 390 6.04 39.99 -31.06
CA CYS A 390 7.30 40.33 -31.73
C CYS A 390 8.13 39.13 -32.23
N GLY A 391 7.64 37.89 -32.06
CA GLY A 391 8.31 36.68 -32.54
C GLY A 391 9.60 36.29 -31.80
N SER A 392 10.07 37.09 -30.85
CA SER A 392 11.30 36.80 -30.09
C SER A 392 11.18 35.48 -29.33
N LYS A 393 12.23 34.66 -29.38
CA LYS A 393 12.33 33.41 -28.62
C LYS A 393 13.26 33.58 -27.42
N SER A 394 12.82 33.15 -26.26
CA SER A 394 13.67 32.92 -25.08
C SER A 394 13.76 31.41 -24.84
N THR A 395 14.94 30.92 -24.47
CA THR A 395 15.22 29.49 -24.29
C THR A 395 16.03 29.24 -23.03
N ASN A 396 15.59 28.28 -22.21
CA ASN A 396 16.32 27.84 -21.01
C ASN A 396 16.58 26.32 -21.04
N LEU A 397 17.71 25.88 -20.50
CA LEU A 397 18.11 24.47 -20.41
C LEU A 397 17.94 23.99 -18.97
N ASP A 398 16.83 23.34 -18.68
CA ASP A 398 16.48 22.87 -17.34
C ASP A 398 16.80 21.38 -17.15
N ALA A 399 17.16 21.01 -15.92
CA ALA A 399 17.22 19.62 -15.47
C ALA A 399 15.88 19.23 -14.82
N PHE A 400 15.48 17.97 -14.94
CA PHE A 400 14.25 17.45 -14.34
C PHE A 400 14.45 16.05 -13.77
N ARG A 401 13.80 15.73 -12.65
CA ARG A 401 13.79 14.36 -12.06
C ARG A 401 12.45 13.64 -12.21
N SER A 402 11.38 14.40 -12.29
CA SER A 402 10.00 13.91 -12.42
C SER A 402 9.19 14.83 -13.34
N PHE A 403 8.16 14.29 -13.99
CA PHE A 403 7.13 15.10 -14.64
C PHE A 403 5.84 15.07 -13.82
N GLU A 404 5.26 16.25 -13.61
CA GLU A 404 3.96 16.42 -12.99
C GLU A 404 2.88 16.50 -14.09
N LEU A 405 2.18 15.40 -14.30
CA LEU A 405 1.25 15.24 -15.41
C LEU A 405 -0.14 15.75 -15.01
N SER A 406 -0.48 16.95 -15.49
CA SER A 406 -1.82 17.55 -15.41
C SER A 406 -2.80 16.87 -16.36
N PHE A 407 -4.06 16.77 -15.94
CA PHE A 407 -5.15 16.35 -16.83
C PHE A 407 -5.60 17.54 -17.70
N PRO A 408 -5.75 17.39 -19.04
CA PRO A 408 -6.41 18.39 -19.86
C PRO A 408 -7.91 18.44 -19.53
N GLU A 409 -8.54 19.57 -19.85
CA GLU A 409 -9.95 19.85 -19.52
C GLU A 409 -10.92 18.73 -19.93
N PRO A 410 -11.97 18.46 -19.12
CA PRO A 410 -12.81 17.29 -19.26
C PRO A 410 -13.70 17.36 -20.51
N THR A 411 -13.24 16.69 -21.58
CA THR A 411 -14.11 16.33 -22.71
C THR A 411 -15.00 15.14 -22.32
N ASN A 412 -16.28 15.20 -22.73
CA ASN A 412 -17.42 14.47 -22.14
C ASN A 412 -17.28 12.95 -21.89
N MET A 413 -16.33 12.25 -22.53
CA MET A 413 -15.87 10.92 -22.09
C MET A 413 -14.41 10.71 -22.47
N SER A 414 -13.49 10.92 -21.53
CA SER A 414 -12.04 10.82 -21.74
C SER A 414 -11.43 9.68 -20.91
N ASN A 415 -11.20 8.53 -21.55
CA ASN A 415 -10.31 7.48 -21.01
C ASN A 415 -8.85 7.94 -21.23
N TYR A 416 -8.19 8.30 -20.13
CA TYR A 416 -6.79 8.74 -20.13
C TYR A 416 -5.83 7.55 -20.12
N THR A 417 -4.61 7.76 -20.62
CA THR A 417 -3.49 6.83 -20.46
C THR A 417 -2.25 7.64 -20.10
N VAL A 418 -1.27 7.01 -19.45
CA VAL A 418 -0.03 7.70 -19.04
C VAL A 418 0.71 8.29 -20.24
N GLN A 419 0.77 7.58 -21.36
CA GLN A 419 1.33 8.08 -22.62
C GLN A 419 0.63 9.37 -23.08
N LYS A 420 -0.71 9.40 -23.09
CA LYS A 420 -1.45 10.61 -23.52
C LYS A 420 -1.19 11.82 -22.62
N LEU A 421 -1.05 11.59 -21.31
CA LEU A 421 -0.76 12.66 -20.34
C LEU A 421 0.69 13.17 -20.49
N LEU A 422 1.63 12.28 -20.79
CA LEU A 422 3.03 12.61 -21.09
C LEU A 422 3.19 13.35 -22.43
N ASP A 423 2.46 12.91 -23.47
CA ASP A 423 2.38 13.58 -24.77
C ASP A 423 1.77 14.98 -24.63
N PHE A 424 0.73 15.13 -23.80
CA PHE A 424 0.13 16.42 -23.47
C PHE A 424 1.10 17.35 -22.72
N TYR A 425 1.84 16.84 -21.73
CA TYR A 425 2.88 17.60 -21.03
C TYR A 425 4.00 18.07 -21.98
N CYS A 426 4.33 17.27 -23.01
CA CYS A 426 5.31 17.63 -24.04
C CYS A 426 4.74 18.46 -25.20
N SER A 427 3.44 18.77 -25.19
CA SER A 427 2.78 19.54 -26.24
C SER A 427 3.00 21.05 -26.09
N SER A 428 2.62 21.83 -27.12
CA SER A 428 2.80 23.27 -27.12
C SER A 428 1.67 23.98 -26.39
N GLU A 429 2.01 24.73 -25.35
CA GLU A 429 1.11 25.44 -24.45
C GLU A 429 0.91 26.89 -24.90
N LYS A 430 -0.34 27.37 -24.92
CA LYS A 430 -0.66 28.76 -25.28
C LYS A 430 -0.79 29.62 -24.02
N LEU A 431 0.07 30.62 -23.93
CA LEU A 431 0.08 31.62 -22.86
C LEU A 431 -0.75 32.81 -23.33
N ILE A 432 -2.01 32.88 -22.90
CA ILE A 432 -3.01 33.87 -23.38
C ILE A 432 -3.88 34.37 -22.23
N GLY A 433 -4.43 35.59 -22.38
CA GLY A 433 -5.32 36.20 -21.38
C GLY A 433 -4.64 36.36 -20.01
N ASP A 434 -5.25 35.84 -18.96
CA ASP A 434 -4.69 35.90 -17.59
C ASP A 434 -3.37 35.11 -17.45
N ASN A 435 -3.09 34.17 -18.37
CA ASN A 435 -1.85 33.39 -18.43
C ASN A 435 -0.80 34.00 -19.38
N GLN A 436 -0.88 35.30 -19.71
CA GLN A 436 0.16 35.99 -20.48
C GLN A 436 1.52 36.01 -19.77
N TYR A 437 2.61 36.01 -20.54
CA TYR A 437 3.97 36.06 -20.01
C TYR A 437 4.63 37.42 -20.26
N TYR A 438 5.55 37.82 -19.39
CA TYR A 438 6.31 39.06 -19.58
C TYR A 438 7.37 38.87 -20.67
N CYS A 439 7.24 39.60 -21.78
CA CYS A 439 8.19 39.53 -22.88
C CYS A 439 9.29 40.59 -22.72
N ASP A 440 10.54 40.16 -22.50
CA ASP A 440 11.67 41.07 -22.32
C ASP A 440 11.99 41.99 -23.51
N ASN A 441 11.54 41.65 -24.72
CA ASN A 441 11.71 42.49 -25.90
C ASN A 441 10.56 43.53 -26.05
N CYS A 442 9.34 43.18 -25.64
CA CYS A 442 8.20 44.12 -25.64
C CYS A 442 8.08 44.94 -24.34
N LYS A 443 8.75 44.53 -23.26
CA LYS A 443 8.67 45.07 -21.89
C LYS A 443 7.25 45.15 -21.30
N GLN A 444 6.38 44.25 -21.73
CA GLN A 444 4.99 44.12 -21.27
C GLN A 444 4.56 42.63 -21.24
N LEU A 445 3.43 42.35 -20.61
CA LEU A 445 2.73 41.07 -20.76
C LEU A 445 2.31 40.88 -22.23
N CYS A 446 2.46 39.67 -22.75
CA CYS A 446 2.17 39.31 -24.13
C CYS A 446 1.57 37.91 -24.22
N ASP A 447 0.67 37.73 -25.19
CA ASP A 447 0.32 36.39 -25.67
C ASP A 447 1.57 35.70 -26.24
N GLY A 448 1.65 34.38 -26.09
CA GLY A 448 2.79 33.59 -26.53
C GLY A 448 2.57 32.09 -26.54
N GLU A 449 3.63 31.38 -26.85
CA GLU A 449 3.66 29.92 -26.95
C GLU A 449 4.85 29.37 -26.16
N ARG A 450 4.59 28.39 -25.30
CA ARG A 450 5.58 27.68 -24.50
C ARG A 450 5.68 26.24 -24.97
N SER A 451 6.88 25.79 -25.31
CA SER A 451 7.14 24.42 -25.79
C SER A 451 8.31 23.79 -25.05
N ILE A 452 8.25 22.46 -24.87
CA ILE A 452 9.27 21.65 -24.19
C ILE A 452 9.93 20.72 -25.21
N ARG A 453 11.26 20.62 -25.17
CA ARG A 453 12.04 19.66 -25.97
C ARG A 453 12.98 18.88 -25.06
N ILE A 454 12.78 17.57 -24.90
CA ILE A 454 13.63 16.73 -24.05
C ILE A 454 14.94 16.43 -24.79
N ILE A 455 16.07 16.71 -24.13
CA ILE A 455 17.43 16.68 -24.70
C ILE A 455 18.21 15.47 -24.19
N LYS A 456 17.99 15.10 -22.93
CA LYS A 456 18.54 13.90 -22.28
C LYS A 456 17.43 13.19 -21.52
N SER A 457 17.19 11.92 -21.86
CA SER A 457 16.37 11.00 -21.07
C SER A 457 17.05 10.63 -19.74
N PRO A 458 16.32 10.57 -18.61
CA PRO A 458 16.81 9.90 -17.41
C PRO A 458 16.88 8.38 -17.61
N LYS A 459 17.58 7.65 -16.73
CA LYS A 459 17.54 6.18 -16.74
C LYS A 459 16.26 5.66 -16.07
N ASN A 460 15.86 6.34 -14.99
CA ASN A 460 14.61 6.11 -14.28
C ASN A 460 13.75 7.37 -14.36
N LEU A 461 12.61 7.27 -15.02
CA LEU A 461 11.64 8.34 -15.21
C LEU A 461 10.55 8.22 -14.13
N ILE A 462 10.36 9.30 -13.37
CA ILE A 462 9.30 9.41 -12.36
C ILE A 462 8.16 10.26 -12.96
N LEU A 463 6.93 9.75 -12.92
CA LEU A 463 5.74 10.46 -13.38
C LEU A 463 4.74 10.59 -12.22
N THR A 464 4.46 11.83 -11.81
CA THR A 464 3.47 12.14 -10.77
C THR A 464 2.18 12.58 -11.44
N LEU A 465 1.10 11.82 -11.28
CA LEU A 465 -0.20 12.16 -11.85
C LEU A 465 -0.90 13.18 -10.94
N LYS A 466 -1.22 14.38 -11.45
CA LYS A 466 -1.93 15.42 -10.70
C LYS A 466 -3.42 15.08 -10.58
N HIS A 467 -3.73 14.04 -9.81
CA HIS A 467 -5.07 13.57 -9.46
C HIS A 467 -5.84 14.53 -8.53
N PHE A 468 -5.41 15.79 -8.41
CA PHE A 468 -5.94 16.75 -7.45
C PHE A 468 -6.07 18.12 -8.10
N GLN A 469 -7.26 18.72 -8.01
CA GLN A 469 -7.57 20.03 -8.56
C GLN A 469 -8.30 20.87 -7.51
N TYR A 470 -8.07 22.19 -7.51
CA TYR A 470 -8.82 23.13 -6.68
C TYR A 470 -10.12 23.53 -7.39
N ASP A 471 -11.27 23.14 -6.83
CA ASP A 471 -12.59 23.60 -7.28
C ASP A 471 -12.78 25.03 -6.78
N GLN A 472 -12.51 26.00 -7.67
CA GLN A 472 -12.65 27.44 -7.38
C GLN A 472 -14.10 27.84 -7.01
N GLN A 473 -15.12 27.11 -7.48
CA GLN A 473 -16.52 27.45 -7.19
C GLN A 473 -16.95 26.98 -5.80
N ARG A 474 -16.38 25.86 -5.31
CA ARG A 474 -16.61 25.35 -3.95
C ARG A 474 -15.59 25.83 -2.93
N HIS A 475 -14.48 26.41 -3.36
CA HIS A 475 -13.28 26.66 -2.56
C HIS A 475 -12.66 25.40 -1.92
N THR A 476 -12.91 24.22 -2.50
CA THR A 476 -12.45 22.92 -1.98
C THR A 476 -11.46 22.25 -2.92
N ARG A 477 -10.49 21.50 -2.37
CA ARG A 477 -9.67 20.58 -3.16
C ARG A 477 -10.47 19.31 -3.47
N ALA A 478 -10.39 18.83 -4.71
CA ALA A 478 -11.12 17.67 -5.19
C ALA A 478 -10.17 16.65 -5.82
N LYS A 479 -10.36 15.36 -5.50
CA LYS A 479 -9.63 14.27 -6.15
C LYS A 479 -10.27 13.92 -7.49
N LEU A 480 -9.51 14.08 -8.56
CA LEU A 480 -9.87 13.70 -9.92
C LEU A 480 -9.88 12.17 -10.04
N MET A 481 -11.07 11.56 -9.88
CA MET A 481 -11.28 10.11 -10.04
C MET A 481 -11.27 9.65 -11.51
N ASN A 482 -10.45 10.30 -12.35
CA ASN A 482 -10.28 9.98 -13.76
C ASN A 482 -9.69 8.57 -13.90
N LYS A 483 -10.32 7.69 -14.70
CA LYS A 483 -9.74 6.39 -15.00
C LYS A 483 -8.56 6.58 -15.96
N VAL A 484 -7.36 6.40 -15.43
CA VAL A 484 -6.09 6.33 -16.17
C VAL A 484 -5.77 4.86 -16.45
N LEU A 485 -5.30 4.57 -17.66
CA LEU A 485 -4.63 3.31 -17.99
C LEU A 485 -3.12 3.50 -17.82
N HIS A 486 -2.52 2.63 -16.99
CA HIS A 486 -1.11 2.71 -16.61
C HIS A 486 -0.27 1.93 -17.62
N ASP A 487 -0.01 2.57 -18.77
CA ASP A 487 0.68 1.95 -19.91
C ASP A 487 1.98 1.27 -19.47
N GLU A 488 2.09 -0.06 -19.59
CA GLU A 488 3.25 -0.82 -19.13
C GLU A 488 4.53 -0.44 -19.87
N ILE A 489 4.40 -0.03 -21.14
CA ILE A 489 5.49 0.52 -21.95
C ILE A 489 5.08 1.89 -22.46
N ILE A 490 5.87 2.91 -22.12
CA ILE A 490 5.73 4.28 -22.63
C ILE A 490 6.91 4.65 -23.53
N SER A 491 6.69 5.65 -24.39
CA SER A 491 7.65 6.19 -25.33
C SER A 491 7.92 7.67 -25.05
N LEU A 492 9.18 8.07 -25.08
CA LEU A 492 9.62 9.44 -24.85
C LEU A 492 10.43 9.93 -26.06
N ARG A 493 10.01 11.06 -26.65
CA ARG A 493 10.72 11.65 -27.79
C ARG A 493 11.89 12.50 -27.29
N VAL A 494 13.10 12.06 -27.57
CA VAL A 494 14.34 12.78 -27.21
C VAL A 494 14.89 13.43 -28.48
N VAL A 495 15.24 14.70 -28.38
CA VAL A 495 15.78 15.49 -29.49
C VAL A 495 17.02 16.21 -28.97
N PRO A 496 18.20 15.56 -29.00
CA PRO A 496 19.45 16.18 -28.58
C PRO A 496 19.81 17.42 -29.42
N GLU A 497 20.90 18.10 -29.09
CA GLU A 497 21.31 19.31 -29.80
C GLU A 497 22.12 19.03 -31.07
N LEU A 498 22.91 17.94 -31.09
CA LEU A 498 23.82 17.57 -32.17
C LEU A 498 23.48 16.22 -32.83
N GLU A 499 22.40 15.56 -32.40
CA GLU A 499 22.00 14.22 -32.85
C GLU A 499 20.55 14.22 -33.38
N PRO A 500 20.18 13.29 -34.27
CA PRO A 500 18.81 13.17 -34.75
C PRO A 500 17.81 12.84 -33.63
N ALA A 501 16.57 13.30 -33.80
CA ALA A 501 15.47 12.97 -32.90
C ALA A 501 15.25 11.45 -32.83
N SER A 502 15.26 10.91 -31.61
CA SER A 502 15.03 9.49 -31.31
C SER A 502 13.78 9.30 -30.44
N ILE A 503 13.30 8.06 -30.36
CA ILE A 503 12.24 7.66 -29.44
C ILE A 503 12.82 6.57 -28.55
N VAL A 504 12.97 6.87 -27.26
CA VAL A 504 13.34 5.88 -26.25
C VAL A 504 12.09 5.31 -25.61
N ARG A 505 12.16 4.07 -25.10
CA ARG A 505 11.03 3.40 -24.43
C ARG A 505 11.38 3.09 -22.99
N TYR A 506 10.38 3.12 -22.11
CA TYR A 506 10.51 2.73 -20.71
C TYR A 506 9.50 1.65 -20.36
N SER A 507 9.83 0.79 -19.40
CA SER A 507 8.93 -0.19 -18.79
C SER A 507 8.51 0.27 -17.40
N LEU A 508 7.21 0.17 -17.07
CA LEU A 508 6.69 0.39 -15.71
C LEU A 508 7.24 -0.69 -14.78
N TYR A 509 7.76 -0.30 -13.62
CA TYR A 509 8.22 -1.25 -12.59
C TYR A 509 7.76 -0.93 -11.16
N ALA A 510 7.30 0.29 -10.87
CA ALA A 510 6.62 0.58 -9.61
C ALA A 510 5.52 1.64 -9.75
N ALA A 511 4.51 1.56 -8.89
CA ALA A 511 3.40 2.48 -8.80
C ALA A 511 3.00 2.67 -7.32
N VAL A 512 3.22 3.87 -6.78
CA VAL A 512 2.65 4.31 -5.50
C VAL A 512 1.18 4.64 -5.75
N VAL A 513 0.28 4.09 -4.93
CA VAL A 513 -1.18 4.20 -5.05
C VAL A 513 -1.74 4.91 -3.83
N HIS A 514 -2.61 5.90 -4.07
CA HIS A 514 -3.37 6.56 -3.01
C HIS A 514 -4.82 6.04 -2.96
N ALA A 515 -5.15 5.33 -1.88
CA ALA A 515 -6.51 4.92 -1.52
C ALA A 515 -7.17 5.99 -0.64
N GLY A 516 -8.16 6.70 -1.17
CA GLY A 516 -8.87 7.75 -0.43
C GLY A 516 -9.62 8.68 -1.36
N THR A 517 -10.72 9.27 -0.88
CA THR A 517 -11.55 10.21 -1.64
C THR A 517 -11.13 11.67 -1.51
N SER A 518 -10.37 12.02 -0.46
CA SER A 518 -9.83 13.36 -0.23
C SER A 518 -8.36 13.48 -0.70
N MET A 519 -7.80 14.68 -0.55
CA MET A 519 -6.35 14.89 -0.39
C MET A 519 -5.94 14.65 1.06
N ASP A 520 -6.68 15.24 1.99
CA ASP A 520 -6.27 15.40 3.40
C ASP A 520 -6.55 14.15 4.26
N SER A 521 -7.02 13.07 3.63
CA SER A 521 -7.28 11.78 4.29
C SER A 521 -7.24 10.61 3.30
N GLY A 522 -6.36 9.64 3.56
CA GLY A 522 -6.32 8.37 2.84
C GLY A 522 -5.19 7.47 3.30
N HIS A 523 -4.72 6.61 2.40
CA HIS A 523 -3.69 5.61 2.65
C HIS A 523 -2.84 5.35 1.42
N TYR A 524 -1.52 5.25 1.60
CA TYR A 524 -0.56 5.01 0.51
C TYR A 524 0.02 3.59 0.59
N TYR A 525 0.17 2.94 -0.56
CA TYR A 525 0.79 1.62 -0.71
C TYR A 525 1.42 1.50 -2.11
N THR A 526 2.23 0.48 -2.35
CA THR A 526 3.02 0.38 -3.61
C THR A 526 2.86 -0.97 -4.29
N TYR A 527 2.61 -0.97 -5.60
CA TYR A 527 2.89 -2.13 -6.46
C TYR A 527 4.30 -1.97 -7.02
N ALA A 528 5.15 -2.98 -6.95
CA ALA A 528 6.46 -2.95 -7.60
C ALA A 528 6.97 -4.32 -8.05
N GLN A 529 7.87 -4.31 -9.05
CA GLN A 529 8.42 -5.47 -9.72
C GLN A 529 9.89 -5.69 -9.32
N ASP A 530 10.21 -6.87 -8.77
CA ASP A 530 11.59 -7.28 -8.42
C ASP A 530 12.33 -7.88 -9.63
N LYS A 531 11.61 -8.70 -10.39
CA LYS A 531 12.08 -9.41 -11.59
C LYS A 531 10.94 -9.43 -12.61
N PRO A 532 11.19 -9.62 -13.92
CA PRO A 532 10.12 -9.78 -14.90
C PRO A 532 9.01 -10.70 -14.40
N ASP A 533 7.76 -10.23 -14.53
CA ASP A 533 6.52 -10.89 -14.08
C ASP A 533 6.44 -11.25 -12.58
N CYS A 534 7.36 -10.74 -11.75
CA CYS A 534 7.38 -10.90 -10.30
C CYS A 534 7.00 -9.60 -9.60
N TRP A 535 5.69 -9.32 -9.60
CA TRP A 535 5.07 -8.17 -8.94
C TRP A 535 4.71 -8.45 -7.47
N TYR A 536 4.86 -7.43 -6.64
CA TYR A 536 4.59 -7.44 -5.21
C TYR A 536 3.78 -6.20 -4.82
N LYS A 537 2.90 -6.36 -3.83
CA LYS A 537 2.10 -5.29 -3.24
C LYS A 537 2.61 -5.04 -1.81
N PHE A 538 3.25 -3.89 -1.62
CA PHE A 538 3.80 -3.42 -0.36
C PHE A 538 2.78 -2.51 0.32
N ASN A 539 2.12 -3.02 1.36
CA ASN A 539 1.11 -2.33 2.13
C ASN A 539 1.58 -2.21 3.58
N ASP A 540 2.42 -1.19 3.84
CA ASP A 540 3.20 -1.04 5.06
C ASP A 540 3.92 -2.34 5.44
N ASN A 541 3.56 -2.96 6.56
CA ASN A 541 4.21 -4.14 7.11
C ASN A 541 3.73 -5.46 6.47
N PHE A 542 2.70 -5.41 5.60
CA PHE A 542 2.22 -6.58 4.87
C PHE A 542 2.67 -6.53 3.41
N VAL A 543 3.36 -7.58 2.95
CA VAL A 543 3.81 -7.68 1.55
C VAL A 543 3.36 -8.99 0.92
N THR A 544 2.53 -8.89 -0.13
CA THR A 544 2.01 -10.04 -0.88
C THR A 544 2.55 -10.08 -2.31
N LYS A 545 2.67 -11.27 -2.90
CA LYS A 545 2.91 -11.42 -4.34
C LYS A 545 1.58 -11.26 -5.09
N VAL A 546 1.59 -10.53 -6.21
CA VAL A 546 0.41 -10.17 -7.01
C VAL A 546 0.71 -10.28 -8.52
N SER A 547 -0.27 -10.03 -9.38
CA SER A 547 -0.04 -9.78 -10.82
C SER A 547 -0.20 -8.30 -11.16
N VAL A 548 0.29 -7.88 -12.34
CA VAL A 548 0.14 -6.50 -12.82
C VAL A 548 -1.33 -6.14 -13.10
N ASP A 549 -2.18 -7.13 -13.35
CA ASP A 549 -3.62 -6.94 -13.57
C ASP A 549 -4.31 -6.27 -12.36
N GLU A 550 -3.82 -6.50 -11.13
CA GLU A 550 -4.38 -5.87 -9.93
C GLU A 550 -4.19 -4.34 -9.96
N LEU A 551 -3.06 -3.87 -10.49
CA LEU A 551 -2.78 -2.44 -10.71
C LEU A 551 -3.64 -1.84 -11.84
N HIS A 552 -3.91 -2.61 -12.90
CA HIS A 552 -4.75 -2.19 -14.03
C HIS A 552 -6.26 -2.21 -13.71
N THR A 553 -6.68 -3.03 -12.75
CA THR A 553 -8.09 -3.25 -12.37
C THR A 553 -8.50 -2.57 -11.07
N LEU A 554 -7.64 -1.71 -10.50
CA LEU A 554 -7.92 -0.93 -9.28
C LEU A 554 -9.29 -0.24 -9.33
N ALA A 555 -10.12 -0.52 -8.33
CA ALA A 555 -11.40 0.13 -8.12
C ALA A 555 -11.21 1.52 -7.47
N SER A 556 -12.05 2.48 -7.88
CA SER A 556 -12.20 3.76 -7.16
C SER A 556 -12.54 3.49 -5.68
N PRO A 557 -11.92 4.19 -4.70
CA PRO A 557 -11.16 5.44 -4.83
C PRO A 557 -9.63 5.27 -4.99
N ASN A 558 -9.15 4.08 -5.34
CA ASN A 558 -7.71 3.79 -5.42
C ASN A 558 -7.14 4.29 -6.75
N THR A 559 -6.20 5.24 -6.69
CA THR A 559 -5.56 5.83 -7.88
C THR A 559 -4.04 5.74 -7.78
N PRO A 560 -3.34 5.12 -8.74
CA PRO A 560 -1.90 5.29 -8.88
C PRO A 560 -1.56 6.77 -8.99
N TYR A 561 -0.52 7.18 -8.28
CA TYR A 561 -0.20 8.58 -8.03
C TYR A 561 1.23 8.92 -8.49
N ILE A 562 2.20 8.07 -8.13
CA ILE A 562 3.60 8.19 -8.60
C ILE A 562 3.96 6.90 -9.33
N LEU A 563 4.38 7.01 -10.58
CA LEU A 563 4.77 5.89 -11.44
C LEU A 563 6.26 5.94 -11.74
N PHE A 564 6.92 4.80 -11.66
CA PHE A 564 8.35 4.64 -11.88
C PHE A 564 8.61 3.77 -13.10
N TYR A 565 9.34 4.33 -14.05
CA TYR A 565 9.57 3.79 -15.38
C TYR A 565 11.08 3.65 -15.65
N GLN A 566 11.54 2.44 -15.99
CA GLN A 566 12.95 2.13 -16.26
C GLN A 566 13.20 2.11 -17.77
N LEU A 567 14.21 2.86 -18.22
CA LEU A 567 14.63 2.94 -19.62
C LEU A 567 15.00 1.54 -20.15
N ILE A 568 14.39 1.14 -21.27
CA ILE A 568 14.62 -0.14 -21.94
C ILE A 568 15.87 0.00 -22.84
N PRO A 569 16.94 -0.79 -22.64
CA PRO A 569 18.13 -0.73 -23.48
C PRO A 569 17.84 -1.08 -24.93
N THR A 570 18.27 -0.22 -25.86
CA THR A 570 18.21 -0.48 -27.31
C THR A 570 19.39 -1.37 -27.72
N ALA A 571 19.15 -2.67 -27.88
CA ALA A 571 20.12 -3.64 -28.38
C ALA A 571 20.47 -3.39 -29.86
N GLY A 572 21.38 -2.43 -30.11
CA GLY A 572 21.79 -2.04 -31.46
C GLY A 572 22.75 -0.84 -31.57
N GLY A 573 23.24 -0.28 -30.46
CA GLY A 573 24.16 0.86 -30.44
C GLY A 573 25.60 0.47 -30.09
N GLY A 574 26.34 -0.10 -31.04
CA GLY A 574 27.77 -0.37 -30.86
C GLY A 574 28.60 0.92 -30.88
N ILE A 575 29.35 1.20 -29.83
CA ILE A 575 30.28 2.34 -29.79
C ILE A 575 31.49 2.00 -30.65
N ASN A 576 31.61 2.65 -31.81
CA ASN A 576 32.81 2.59 -32.65
C ASN A 576 33.94 3.41 -32.00
N SER A 577 34.67 2.81 -31.07
CA SER A 577 35.86 3.38 -30.44
C SER A 577 37.04 3.43 -31.42
N ASN A 578 37.07 4.48 -32.26
CA ASN A 578 38.11 4.72 -33.27
C ASN A 578 38.61 6.18 -33.22
N SER A 579 39.31 6.51 -32.14
CA SER A 579 40.36 7.54 -32.11
C SER A 579 41.47 7.04 -31.20
N LEU A 580 42.72 7.21 -31.63
CA LEU A 580 43.89 6.99 -30.78
C LEU A 580 44.14 8.25 -29.96
N ASP A 581 44.66 8.08 -28.74
CA ASP A 581 45.91 8.70 -28.33
C ASP A 581 46.54 7.84 -27.22
N LEU A 582 47.87 7.81 -27.17
CA LEU A 582 48.67 7.06 -26.21
C LEU A 582 49.37 8.03 -25.27
N ASP A 583 49.45 7.71 -23.99
CA ASP A 583 50.65 7.83 -23.17
C ASP A 583 50.47 6.99 -21.89
N ASP A 584 51.54 6.33 -21.44
CA ASP A 584 51.56 5.44 -20.26
C ASP A 584 51.83 6.24 -18.97
N ASP A 585 51.18 5.86 -17.85
CA ASP A 585 51.85 5.25 -16.67
C ASP A 585 50.91 5.09 -15.44
N MET A 586 51.28 4.16 -14.55
CA MET A 586 50.88 4.08 -13.12
C MET A 586 49.50 3.49 -12.70
N GLU A 587 49.35 2.17 -12.86
CA GLU A 587 48.82 1.17 -11.88
C GLU A 587 47.44 1.34 -11.16
N PRO A 588 46.78 0.24 -10.72
CA PRO A 588 45.38 0.05 -11.09
C PRO A 588 44.32 0.35 -10.01
N SER A 589 43.27 1.07 -10.41
CA SER A 589 42.02 1.20 -9.65
C SER A 589 40.88 0.40 -10.28
N VAL A 590 40.38 -0.61 -9.55
CA VAL A 590 39.04 -1.25 -9.62
C VAL A 590 38.34 -1.25 -10.99
N SER A 591 38.30 -2.43 -11.63
CA SER A 591 37.70 -2.68 -12.95
C SER A 591 36.28 -2.10 -13.14
N LEU A 592 36.16 -1.08 -14.00
CA LEU A 592 34.89 -0.50 -14.42
C LEU A 592 34.23 -1.36 -15.52
N GLY A 593 33.33 -2.26 -15.12
CA GLY A 593 32.64 -3.17 -16.03
C GLY A 593 31.63 -2.49 -16.97
N THR A 594 31.85 -2.68 -18.28
CA THR A 594 30.92 -2.51 -19.42
C THR A 594 29.45 -2.18 -19.11
N ALA A 595 29.01 -0.99 -19.52
CA ALA A 595 27.59 -0.61 -19.48
C ALA A 595 26.76 -1.36 -20.55
N GLY A 596 26.13 -2.47 -20.18
CA GLY A 596 25.31 -3.26 -21.12
C GLY A 596 24.65 -4.52 -20.54
N THR A 597 24.44 -4.61 -19.23
CA THR A 597 23.94 -5.83 -18.57
C THR A 597 22.97 -5.46 -17.44
N ASP A 598 22.06 -6.39 -17.09
CA ASP A 598 21.07 -6.22 -16.04
C ASP A 598 21.72 -5.76 -14.72
N CYS A 599 21.23 -4.67 -14.14
CA CYS A 599 21.79 -4.07 -12.93
C CYS A 599 21.35 -4.88 -11.70
N GLN A 600 21.97 -6.05 -11.53
CA GLN A 600 21.74 -6.92 -10.38
C GLN A 600 22.08 -6.17 -9.08
N LEU A 601 21.19 -6.30 -8.10
CA LEU A 601 21.47 -5.89 -6.73
C LEU A 601 22.66 -6.71 -6.21
N PRO A 602 23.54 -6.13 -5.37
CA PRO A 602 24.62 -6.88 -4.73
C PRO A 602 24.04 -8.03 -3.90
N GLU A 603 24.74 -9.17 -3.85
CA GLU A 603 24.42 -10.18 -2.85
C GLU A 603 24.95 -9.75 -1.48
N LEU A 604 24.50 -10.41 -0.40
CA LEU A 604 24.91 -10.03 0.95
C LEU A 604 26.45 -10.05 1.11
N GLU A 605 27.13 -10.97 0.41
CA GLU A 605 28.60 -11.11 0.45
C GLU A 605 29.35 -9.93 -0.22
N ASP A 606 28.76 -9.28 -1.22
CA ASP A 606 29.32 -8.12 -1.93
C ASP A 606 29.32 -6.84 -1.08
N LEU A 607 28.47 -6.78 -0.05
CA LEU A 607 28.25 -5.55 0.70
C LEU A 607 29.50 -5.12 1.52
N PRO A 608 29.70 -3.81 1.73
CA PRO A 608 30.63 -3.28 2.72
C PRO A 608 30.51 -3.99 4.08
N LEU A 609 31.64 -4.27 4.74
CA LEU A 609 31.70 -5.05 5.98
C LEU A 609 30.69 -4.59 7.05
N HIS A 610 30.59 -3.27 7.27
CA HIS A 610 29.66 -2.72 8.26
C HIS A 610 28.17 -3.02 7.95
N LEU A 611 27.77 -3.09 6.68
CA LEU A 611 26.40 -3.48 6.30
C LEU A 611 26.17 -4.99 6.50
N ARG A 612 27.17 -5.82 6.20
CA ARG A 612 27.13 -7.26 6.50
C ARG A 612 27.00 -7.51 7.99
N GLU A 613 27.77 -6.82 8.81
CA GLU A 613 27.71 -6.90 10.28
C GLU A 613 26.34 -6.47 10.80
N ILE A 614 25.75 -5.41 10.25
CA ILE A 614 24.39 -4.96 10.59
C ILE A 614 23.33 -6.03 10.22
N VAL A 615 23.36 -6.58 9.01
CA VAL A 615 22.40 -7.60 8.56
C VAL A 615 22.55 -8.90 9.37
N HIS A 616 23.79 -9.38 9.57
CA HIS A 616 24.04 -10.57 10.37
C HIS A 616 23.61 -10.37 11.84
N GLY A 617 23.84 -9.19 12.42
CA GLY A 617 23.39 -8.85 13.78
C GLY A 617 21.87 -8.82 13.89
N ASP A 618 21.17 -8.24 12.91
CA ASP A 618 19.70 -8.20 12.88
C ASP A 618 19.09 -9.61 12.75
N ASN A 619 19.62 -10.42 11.83
CA ASN A 619 19.17 -11.80 11.62
C ASN A 619 19.46 -12.68 12.83
N GLN A 620 20.60 -12.48 13.51
CA GLN A 620 20.90 -13.16 14.77
C GLN A 620 19.91 -12.76 15.87
N SER A 621 19.64 -11.45 16.06
CA SER A 621 18.65 -10.97 17.02
C SER A 621 17.26 -11.56 16.76
N TYR A 622 16.78 -11.49 15.52
CA TYR A 622 15.48 -12.04 15.13
C TYR A 622 15.39 -13.56 15.37
N ASN A 623 16.44 -14.31 15.03
CA ASN A 623 16.50 -15.74 15.30
C ASN A 623 16.51 -16.05 16.82
N GLU A 624 17.09 -15.19 17.66
CA GLU A 624 17.01 -15.31 19.12
C GLU A 624 15.64 -14.91 19.69
N GLU A 625 15.01 -13.88 19.14
CA GLU A 625 13.64 -13.47 19.47
C GLU A 625 12.66 -14.62 19.21
N ILE A 626 12.71 -15.25 18.03
CA ILE A 626 11.87 -16.40 17.66
C ILE A 626 12.14 -17.62 18.58
N ARG A 627 13.39 -17.88 18.95
CA ARG A 627 13.74 -18.94 19.94
C ARG A 627 13.20 -18.60 21.33
N SER A 628 13.27 -17.33 21.74
CA SER A 628 12.78 -16.81 23.02
C SER A 628 11.25 -16.93 23.11
N GLU A 629 10.52 -16.52 22.07
CA GLU A 629 9.09 -16.73 21.96
C GLU A 629 8.71 -18.21 22.01
N SER A 630 9.42 -19.06 21.26
CA SER A 630 9.15 -20.50 21.22
C SER A 630 9.29 -21.12 22.62
N ARG A 631 10.34 -20.74 23.37
CA ARG A 631 10.53 -21.13 24.77
C ARG A 631 9.41 -20.61 25.68
N LYS A 632 9.00 -19.34 25.55
CA LYS A 632 7.88 -18.74 26.31
C LYS A 632 6.56 -19.48 26.05
N LYS A 633 6.25 -19.77 24.77
CA LYS A 633 5.05 -20.50 24.32
C LYS A 633 5.03 -21.95 24.85
N ILE A 634 6.18 -22.63 24.91
CA ILE A 634 6.31 -23.95 25.54
C ILE A 634 6.13 -23.86 27.06
N GLN A 635 6.76 -22.90 27.74
CA GLN A 635 6.70 -22.76 29.19
C GLN A 635 5.32 -22.36 29.70
N GLN A 636 4.59 -21.50 28.96
CA GLN A 636 3.19 -21.17 29.26
C GLN A 636 2.28 -22.41 29.17
N ARG A 637 2.45 -23.25 28.14
CA ARG A 637 1.74 -24.54 28.01
C ARG A 637 2.07 -25.51 29.15
N ALA A 638 3.33 -25.58 29.57
CA ALA A 638 3.78 -26.46 30.64
C ALA A 638 3.27 -26.08 32.05
N LEU A 639 2.91 -24.80 32.27
CA LEU A 639 2.44 -24.31 33.58
C LEU A 639 0.91 -24.28 33.73
N GLY A 640 0.14 -24.60 32.67
CA GLY A 640 -1.33 -24.60 32.72
C GLY A 640 -1.99 -23.23 32.92
N ILE A 641 -1.21 -22.13 32.84
CA ILE A 641 -1.70 -20.77 33.10
C ILE A 641 -2.42 -20.22 31.85
N ASN A 642 -3.72 -20.50 31.75
CA ASN A 642 -4.61 -19.80 30.83
C ASN A 642 -4.83 -18.34 31.28
N LYS A 643 -3.82 -17.49 31.08
CA LYS A 643 -3.98 -16.04 31.06
C LYS A 643 -3.93 -15.54 29.63
N PHE A 644 -5.00 -14.90 29.19
CA PHE A 644 -4.96 -13.99 28.05
C PHE A 644 -3.99 -12.85 28.38
N VAL A 645 -2.80 -12.89 27.79
CA VAL A 645 -1.83 -11.80 27.81
C VAL A 645 -1.82 -11.20 26.41
N LEU A 646 -2.49 -10.06 26.27
CA LEU A 646 -2.29 -9.20 25.10
C LEU A 646 -0.80 -8.84 24.99
N PRO A 647 -0.19 -8.84 23.79
CA PRO A 647 1.17 -8.36 23.64
C PRO A 647 1.23 -6.90 24.10
N ARG A 648 2.18 -6.58 24.97
CA ARG A 648 2.34 -5.24 25.55
C ARG A 648 3.73 -4.70 25.27
N ASN A 649 3.77 -3.44 24.85
CA ASN A 649 4.91 -2.81 24.19
C ASN A 649 6.19 -2.80 25.04
N HIS A 650 7.32 -2.93 24.35
CA HIS A 650 8.51 -2.12 24.58
C HIS A 650 8.65 -1.16 23.38
N ASP A 651 9.07 0.10 23.52
CA ASP A 651 9.49 0.82 24.73
C ASP A 651 8.49 1.92 25.13
N SER A 652 8.63 2.39 26.37
CA SER A 652 7.77 3.44 26.95
C SER A 652 8.42 4.82 26.90
N ASP A 653 7.84 5.74 26.13
CA ASP A 653 7.66 7.12 26.60
C ASP A 653 6.41 7.75 25.95
N LYS A 654 5.33 7.78 26.74
CA LYS A 654 4.07 8.55 26.59
C LYS A 654 3.18 8.36 25.34
N ASP A 655 2.02 7.76 25.61
CA ASP A 655 0.70 8.11 25.04
C ASP A 655 0.48 7.94 23.51
N ASP A 656 0.49 6.69 23.03
CA ASP A 656 -0.01 6.28 21.70
C ASP A 656 -1.29 5.41 21.78
N PRO A 657 -2.31 5.61 20.91
CA PRO A 657 -3.50 4.77 20.78
C PRO A 657 -3.29 3.49 19.93
N PRO A 658 -4.22 2.51 19.94
CA PRO A 658 -4.04 1.22 19.26
C PRO A 658 -4.12 1.30 17.71
N PRO A 659 -3.53 0.32 17.00
CA PRO A 659 -3.45 0.34 15.54
C PRO A 659 -4.78 0.00 14.85
N SER A 660 -5.50 1.02 14.38
CA SER A 660 -6.66 0.85 13.49
C SER A 660 -6.96 2.11 12.67
N SER A 661 -6.95 1.98 11.33
CA SER A 661 -7.42 2.97 10.35
C SER A 661 -6.71 4.33 10.30
N CYS A 662 -6.17 4.70 9.13
CA CYS A 662 -5.66 6.06 8.85
C CYS A 662 -6.82 7.05 8.57
N GLY A 663 -7.83 7.12 9.45
CA GLY A 663 -9.06 7.87 9.15
C GLY A 663 -9.83 8.37 10.38
N GLY A 664 -10.04 9.70 10.42
CA GLY A 664 -11.09 10.34 11.20
C GLY A 664 -10.62 11.07 12.47
N SER A 665 -10.29 12.36 12.32
CA SER A 665 -10.33 13.33 13.44
C SER A 665 -10.81 14.68 12.89
N SER A 666 -12.12 14.92 12.97
CA SER A 666 -12.77 16.11 12.42
C SER A 666 -12.89 17.21 13.50
N VAL A 667 -11.97 18.16 13.51
CA VAL A 667 -12.09 19.45 14.22
C VAL A 667 -11.55 20.57 13.31
N ASP A 668 -12.10 21.77 13.44
CA ASP A 668 -12.10 22.85 12.46
C ASP A 668 -10.75 23.44 11.97
N TYR A 669 -10.81 23.89 10.71
CA TYR A 669 -10.09 25.02 10.08
C TYR A 669 -8.83 25.61 10.72
N SER A 670 -7.72 25.57 9.97
CA SER A 670 -7.13 26.83 9.46
C SER A 670 -6.30 26.61 8.17
N ASN A 671 -6.28 27.62 7.29
CA ASN A 671 -5.61 27.55 6.00
C ASN A 671 -4.08 27.49 6.12
N ARG A 672 -3.43 26.54 5.44
CA ARG A 672 -2.02 26.68 4.99
C ARG A 672 -1.68 25.70 3.87
N PHE A 673 -1.84 26.14 2.62
CA PHE A 673 -1.07 25.73 1.43
C PHE A 673 -1.50 26.65 0.28
N ILE A 674 -0.89 27.84 0.21
CA ILE A 674 -1.03 28.78 -0.91
C ILE A 674 0.28 28.76 -1.68
N TYR A 675 0.21 28.32 -2.93
CA TYR A 675 1.10 28.61 -4.05
C TYR A 675 0.23 28.60 -5.32
#